data_AF-G1VA66-F1
#
_entry.id   AF-G1VA66-F1
#
_cell.length_a   1.000
_cell.length_b   1.000
_cell.length_c   1.000
_cell.angle_alpha   90.00
_cell.angle_beta   90.00
_cell.angle_gamma   90.00
#
_symmetry.space_group_name_H-M   'P 1'
#
loop_
_entity.id
_entity.type
_entity.pdbx_description
1 polymer ?
#
loop_
_entity_poly.entity_id
_entity_poly.type
_entity_poly.pdbx_seq_one_letter_code
_entity_poly.pdbx_strand_id
1 'polypeptide(L)'
;MKKGFIKTLYGLSGLVFCLALPQCLTAQVARYDKTKTVGHTSFNYPVGGAGAQQVRDNNDIHIVFSDRSHNKAYAEPYAQRVLSEQKMGSPFYVIGEKNGYYKVVAANQELLGQPKGLFAPLYSGRTHFKDAKKSPFVGWIDKNAVLEFNHSFVSKDNNFPLRYRVGATRAARLSDLKTFFTKDSLNLYNDPFFLEKTKGKLVDGQIVYAYKYDVSRQAVLVADRPALSDSLRTVLGWVPSDLIAMVGQNRVFLLDSPYPVFGNYQLGSNLLFTSDGNYLGNYEDPRVAINMPLALWDRKKSMMVNAKGEDVSVADLDQLIENSKKMNIHLIFYSQDRMQVRNLLNALQGLEGKFGKASQVRFSATAVSDKGNKHLALTSDFGSWIDFLANVTAPNTLPVSGGAGFHAAMNKIFSETPYTKFENNVFIILGTDEFPTFTSEINAEMYTRSATLFLAQMLGRMTPSYQSFILQSKTLLDNNTSEYMSYAKDYLCASDWSKGGLFTDISTESENAFVLDAPKNGIVTGGFVYPRLDTELTNTGFARVLDSLFVRIDERNQKLVAVSTDAENQYGALRAIPTQEMVNTTKDAGVPVESIEKNNINDLYFKEMLISPMELSTYDEGYLFDAVELKNLLEGYRALMPYFHADSLSNQQLFELRRNFKLQSDLVNRLSYRTVLKNKSSISSVFYHRLSVPSSDVLNNIVRVKDITRKKCDESKWEAAYKEMLDRLVDLESRFKSGRLRTVLVAGKTYYFVPIKEVP
;
A
#
# COMPACT_ATOMS: atom_id res chain seq x y z
N MET A 1 11.44 -25.35 -96.89
CA MET A 1 11.55 -26.83 -96.80
C MET A 1 11.19 -27.23 -95.36
N LYS A 2 10.07 -27.97 -95.23
CA LYS A 2 9.50 -28.70 -94.06
C LYS A 2 9.36 -27.93 -92.72
N LYS A 3 8.18 -27.35 -92.40
CA LYS A 3 6.87 -27.92 -91.94
C LYS A 3 6.84 -27.98 -90.38
N GLY A 4 5.87 -27.44 -89.63
CA GLY A 4 4.53 -26.86 -89.94
C GLY A 4 4.04 -25.93 -88.80
N PHE A 5 3.25 -24.90 -89.13
CA PHE A 5 1.76 -24.82 -89.04
C PHE A 5 1.24 -24.59 -87.59
N ILE A 6 0.90 -23.34 -87.16
CA ILE A 6 -0.38 -22.59 -87.35
C ILE A 6 -1.55 -23.27 -86.58
N LYS A 7 -2.12 -22.69 -85.51
CA LYS A 7 -3.26 -21.72 -85.39
C LYS A 7 -3.54 -21.55 -83.87
N THR A 8 -3.98 -20.45 -83.24
CA THR A 8 -4.95 -19.35 -83.51
C THR A 8 -4.76 -18.30 -82.36
N LEU A 9 -4.57 -16.96 -82.49
CA LEU A 9 -5.45 -15.85 -82.95
C LEU A 9 -6.80 -15.83 -82.18
N TYR A 10 -7.31 -14.81 -81.47
CA TYR A 10 -7.28 -13.33 -81.49
C TYR A 10 -7.59 -12.80 -80.05
N GLY A 11 -7.35 -11.55 -79.66
CA GLY A 11 -7.03 -10.37 -80.45
C GLY A 11 -6.65 -9.10 -79.67
N LEU A 12 -6.13 -8.16 -80.47
CA LEU A 12 -6.17 -6.68 -80.45
C LEU A 12 -6.34 -5.94 -79.10
N SER A 13 -5.35 -5.13 -78.68
CA SER A 13 -4.95 -3.81 -79.21
C SER A 13 -5.94 -2.68 -78.92
N GLY A 14 -5.52 -1.76 -78.04
CA GLY A 14 -6.12 -0.45 -77.81
C GLY A 14 -5.20 0.46 -76.98
N LEU A 15 -4.25 1.13 -77.67
CA LEU A 15 -3.67 2.45 -77.36
C LEU A 15 -4.80 3.47 -76.99
N VAL A 16 -4.66 4.60 -76.27
CA VAL A 16 -3.58 5.30 -75.57
C VAL A 16 -4.24 6.48 -74.81
N PHE A 17 -3.57 6.94 -73.75
CA PHE A 17 -3.56 8.28 -73.14
C PHE A 17 -4.69 8.82 -72.23
N CYS A 18 -4.19 9.38 -71.12
CA CYS A 18 -4.67 10.49 -70.31
C CYS A 18 -5.95 10.29 -69.50
N LEU A 19 -5.74 10.01 -68.21
CA LEU A 19 -5.98 11.02 -67.18
C LEU A 19 -4.90 10.87 -66.11
N ALA A 20 -4.00 11.85 -66.06
CA ALA A 20 -3.29 12.22 -64.86
C ALA A 20 -4.34 12.61 -63.80
N LEU A 21 -4.88 11.62 -63.11
CA LEU A 21 -5.50 11.85 -61.82
C LEU A 21 -4.34 12.27 -60.90
N PRO A 22 -4.47 13.35 -60.11
CA PRO A 22 -3.62 13.52 -58.98
C PRO A 22 -3.92 12.31 -58.10
N GLN A 23 -3.09 11.27 -58.16
CA GLN A 23 -3.00 10.36 -57.05
C GLN A 23 -2.54 11.24 -55.90
N CYS A 24 -3.53 11.71 -55.11
CA CYS A 24 -3.30 11.95 -53.70
C CYS A 24 -2.69 10.65 -53.19
N LEU A 25 -1.35 10.59 -53.21
CA LEU A 25 -0.53 9.53 -52.64
C LEU A 25 -0.78 9.58 -51.13
N THR A 26 -1.94 9.08 -50.72
CA THR A 26 -2.16 8.62 -49.36
C THR A 26 -1.23 7.42 -49.25
N ALA A 27 -0.13 7.56 -48.51
CA ALA A 27 0.72 6.43 -48.19
C ALA A 27 -0.17 5.30 -47.62
N GLN A 28 -0.28 4.18 -48.34
CA GLN A 28 -1.09 3.03 -47.96
C GLN A 28 -0.17 1.88 -47.52
N VAL A 29 -0.72 0.97 -46.71
CA VAL A 29 -0.05 -0.29 -46.35
C VAL A 29 -0.03 -1.19 -47.59
N ALA A 30 1.15 -1.68 -47.99
CA ALA A 30 1.23 -2.57 -49.14
C ALA A 30 0.66 -3.96 -48.81
N ARG A 31 0.16 -4.67 -49.83
CA ARG A 31 -0.53 -5.98 -49.66
C ARG A 31 0.27 -7.02 -48.87
N TYR A 32 1.59 -6.99 -49.02
CA TYR A 32 2.51 -7.93 -48.38
C TYR A 32 3.44 -7.23 -47.37
N ASP A 33 3.11 -6.02 -46.93
CA ASP A 33 3.83 -5.38 -45.82
C ASP A 33 3.72 -6.28 -44.58
N LYS A 34 4.85 -6.43 -43.89
CA LYS A 34 4.94 -7.20 -42.66
C LYS A 34 5.22 -6.26 -41.50
N THR A 35 4.70 -6.60 -40.32
CA THR A 35 5.14 -5.99 -39.08
C THR A 35 6.59 -6.36 -38.82
N LYS A 36 7.38 -5.42 -38.31
CA LYS A 36 8.70 -5.71 -37.75
C LYS A 36 8.56 -6.60 -36.51
N THR A 37 9.65 -7.28 -36.19
CA THR A 37 9.80 -8.07 -34.95
C THR A 37 10.66 -7.30 -33.96
N VAL A 38 10.51 -7.59 -32.67
CA VAL A 38 11.24 -6.93 -31.57
C VAL A 38 12.77 -7.12 -31.69
N GLY A 39 13.24 -8.30 -32.13
CA GLY A 39 14.66 -8.57 -32.32
C GLY A 39 15.41 -8.72 -30.98
N HIS A 40 16.57 -8.08 -30.85
CA HIS A 40 17.46 -8.21 -29.67
C HIS A 40 17.13 -7.26 -28.50
N THR A 41 16.04 -6.50 -28.57
CA THR A 41 15.67 -5.51 -27.54
C THR A 41 14.34 -5.89 -26.89
N SER A 42 14.31 -7.01 -26.17
CA SER A 42 13.08 -7.53 -25.54
C SER A 42 12.73 -6.87 -24.21
N PHE A 43 13.69 -6.22 -23.56
CA PHE A 43 13.53 -5.67 -22.21
C PHE A 43 13.96 -4.22 -22.14
N ASN A 44 13.19 -3.45 -21.38
CA ASN A 44 13.47 -2.06 -21.10
C ASN A 44 14.39 -1.93 -19.88
N TYR A 45 15.70 -1.85 -20.08
CA TYR A 45 16.66 -1.66 -18.97
C TYR A 45 17.00 -0.18 -18.78
N PRO A 46 17.17 0.31 -17.53
CA PRO A 46 17.57 1.70 -17.28
C PRO A 46 18.97 1.98 -17.81
N VAL A 47 19.19 3.22 -18.30
CA VAL A 47 20.44 3.62 -18.97
C VAL A 47 21.50 4.02 -17.93
N GLY A 48 22.59 3.26 -17.83
CA GLY A 48 23.72 3.57 -16.93
C GLY A 48 24.38 2.38 -16.23
N GLY A 49 23.73 1.22 -16.17
CA GLY A 49 24.37 -0.02 -15.69
C GLY A 49 25.21 -0.68 -16.78
N ALA A 50 26.32 -1.34 -16.44
CA ALA A 50 27.16 -2.10 -17.36
C ALA A 50 26.33 -2.96 -18.35
N GLY A 51 26.51 -2.74 -19.66
CA GLY A 51 26.01 -3.55 -20.79
C GLY A 51 24.50 -3.83 -20.88
N ALA A 52 23.91 -3.78 -22.07
CA ALA A 52 22.64 -4.46 -22.31
C ALA A 52 22.88 -5.98 -22.20
N GLN A 53 22.02 -6.69 -21.48
CA GLN A 53 22.11 -8.15 -21.38
C GLN A 53 21.86 -8.76 -22.76
N GLN A 54 22.75 -9.64 -23.23
CA GLN A 54 22.59 -10.27 -24.53
C GLN A 54 21.38 -11.22 -24.48
N VAL A 55 20.37 -10.93 -25.32
CA VAL A 55 19.18 -11.75 -25.49
C VAL A 55 19.12 -12.32 -26.91
N ARG A 56 18.55 -13.51 -27.01
CA ARG A 56 18.19 -14.16 -28.28
C ARG A 56 17.11 -13.35 -28.99
N ASP A 57 16.98 -13.56 -30.29
CA ASP A 57 15.97 -12.90 -31.11
C ASP A 57 14.55 -13.15 -30.61
N ASN A 58 13.85 -12.05 -30.38
CA ASN A 58 12.43 -12.05 -30.13
C ASN A 58 11.66 -11.81 -31.44
N ASN A 59 10.96 -12.87 -31.87
CA ASN A 59 10.15 -12.89 -33.09
C ASN A 59 8.71 -12.40 -32.85
N ASP A 60 8.41 -11.85 -31.68
CA ASP A 60 7.13 -11.21 -31.41
C ASP A 60 7.01 -9.91 -32.21
N ILE A 61 5.75 -9.51 -32.44
CA ILE A 61 5.43 -8.31 -33.22
C ILE A 61 5.95 -7.08 -32.48
N HIS A 62 6.66 -6.21 -33.19
CA HIS A 62 7.12 -4.93 -32.65
C HIS A 62 5.97 -3.94 -32.59
N ILE A 63 5.48 -3.72 -31.37
CA ILE A 63 4.43 -2.75 -31.05
C ILE A 63 5.08 -1.61 -30.28
N VAL A 64 4.92 -0.38 -30.77
CA VAL A 64 5.35 0.84 -30.09
C VAL A 64 4.12 1.65 -29.68
N PHE A 65 4.26 2.54 -28.70
CA PHE A 65 3.15 3.31 -28.16
C PHE A 65 3.45 4.80 -28.23
N SER A 66 2.46 5.65 -28.50
CA SER A 66 2.66 7.10 -28.41
C SER A 66 3.10 7.49 -26.99
N ASP A 67 4.21 8.23 -26.85
CA ASP A 67 4.69 8.68 -25.54
C ASP A 67 4.06 10.01 -25.07
N ARG A 68 3.31 10.69 -25.93
CA ARG A 68 2.73 12.01 -25.66
C ARG A 68 1.35 12.18 -26.27
N SER A 69 0.61 13.16 -25.78
CA SER A 69 -0.61 13.66 -26.42
C SER A 69 -0.25 14.51 -27.65
N HIS A 70 -1.18 14.62 -28.61
CA HIS A 70 -0.98 15.36 -29.86
C HIS A 70 0.27 14.91 -30.64
N ASN A 71 0.61 13.63 -30.55
CA ASN A 71 1.80 13.10 -31.21
C ASN A 71 1.60 13.08 -32.72
N LYS A 72 2.40 13.86 -33.44
CA LYS A 72 2.26 14.07 -34.88
C LYS A 72 2.82 12.89 -35.66
N ALA A 73 1.98 12.32 -36.51
CA ALA A 73 2.38 11.36 -37.53
C ALA A 73 2.40 12.06 -38.89
N TYR A 74 3.46 11.84 -39.66
CA TYR A 74 3.72 12.53 -40.91
C TYR A 74 3.43 11.64 -42.13
N ALA A 75 3.15 12.24 -43.27
CA ALA A 75 2.94 11.49 -44.52
C ALA A 75 4.23 10.80 -45.02
N GLU A 76 5.40 11.36 -44.69
CA GLU A 76 6.71 10.98 -45.22
C GLU A 76 7.79 10.96 -44.12
N PRO A 77 8.90 10.21 -44.31
CA PRO A 77 9.99 10.08 -43.34
C PRO A 77 10.88 11.33 -43.17
N TYR A 78 10.47 12.46 -43.75
CA TYR A 78 11.13 13.77 -43.61
C TYR A 78 10.27 14.79 -42.86
N ALA A 79 9.16 14.35 -42.27
CA ALA A 79 8.27 15.16 -41.44
C ALA A 79 7.68 16.44 -42.10
N GLN A 80 7.59 16.46 -43.43
CA GLN A 80 7.17 17.67 -44.16
C GLN A 80 5.68 18.01 -43.99
N ARG A 81 4.80 17.00 -43.88
CA ARG A 81 3.35 17.18 -43.77
C ARG A 81 2.75 16.28 -42.70
N VAL A 82 2.07 16.88 -41.72
CA VAL A 82 1.32 16.17 -40.69
C VAL A 82 0.11 15.49 -41.34
N LEU A 83 -0.06 14.20 -41.07
CA LEU A 83 -1.15 13.37 -41.57
C LEU A 83 -2.21 13.15 -40.49
N SER A 84 -1.78 12.93 -39.25
CA SER A 84 -2.67 12.72 -38.11
C SER A 84 -1.99 13.07 -36.79
N GLU A 85 -2.80 13.23 -35.74
CA GLU A 85 -2.33 13.38 -34.37
C GLU A 85 -2.84 12.21 -33.51
N GLN A 86 -1.99 11.73 -32.62
CA GLN A 86 -2.24 10.54 -31.82
C GLN A 86 -2.28 10.87 -30.33
N LYS A 87 -3.10 10.12 -29.58
CA LYS A 87 -3.19 10.24 -28.12
C LYS A 87 -2.06 9.47 -27.44
N MET A 88 -1.64 9.90 -26.26
CA MET A 88 -0.68 9.16 -25.44
C MET A 88 -1.15 7.73 -25.16
N GLY A 89 -0.21 6.78 -25.19
CA GLY A 89 -0.47 5.35 -25.00
C GLY A 89 -1.10 4.63 -26.20
N SER A 90 -1.38 5.33 -27.31
CA SER A 90 -1.96 4.70 -28.51
C SER A 90 -0.97 3.68 -29.11
N PRO A 91 -1.38 2.42 -29.37
CA PRO A 91 -0.47 1.38 -29.82
C PRO A 91 -0.35 1.31 -31.36
N PHE A 92 0.84 0.99 -31.85
CA PHE A 92 1.16 0.96 -33.28
C PHE A 92 1.98 -0.27 -33.67
N TYR A 93 1.62 -0.90 -34.79
CA TYR A 93 2.50 -1.86 -35.46
C TYR A 93 3.56 -1.11 -36.28
N VAL A 94 4.83 -1.42 -36.04
CA VAL A 94 5.93 -0.90 -36.85
C VAL A 94 6.04 -1.72 -38.13
N ILE A 95 5.92 -1.09 -39.29
CA ILE A 95 6.01 -1.74 -40.62
C ILE A 95 7.22 -1.28 -41.42
N GLY A 96 7.94 -0.26 -40.95
CA GLY A 96 9.12 0.28 -41.60
C GLY A 96 9.85 1.28 -40.72
N GLU A 97 11.08 1.59 -41.08
CA GLU A 97 11.91 2.56 -40.38
C GLU A 97 12.84 3.24 -41.37
N LYS A 98 12.94 4.57 -41.27
CA LYS A 98 13.80 5.38 -42.14
C LYS A 98 14.03 6.74 -41.47
N ASN A 99 15.27 7.24 -41.52
CA ASN A 99 15.65 8.58 -41.05
C ASN A 99 15.23 8.92 -39.61
N GLY A 100 15.22 7.94 -38.70
CA GLY A 100 14.79 8.17 -37.31
C GLY A 100 13.27 8.21 -37.11
N TYR A 101 12.49 7.83 -38.12
CA TYR A 101 11.03 7.69 -38.04
C TYR A 101 10.60 6.23 -38.24
N TYR A 102 9.56 5.82 -37.51
CA TYR A 102 8.83 4.58 -37.74
C TYR A 102 7.63 4.81 -38.64
N LYS A 103 7.50 3.99 -39.69
CA LYS A 103 6.27 3.86 -40.47
C LYS A 103 5.31 2.96 -39.69
N VAL A 104 4.12 3.45 -39.37
CA VAL A 104 3.21 2.82 -38.41
C VAL A 104 1.77 2.67 -38.89
N VAL A 105 1.12 1.62 -38.38
CA VAL A 105 -0.30 1.30 -38.53
C VAL A 105 -0.91 1.18 -37.14
N ALA A 106 -2.14 1.64 -36.92
CA ALA A 106 -2.77 1.49 -35.60
C ALA A 106 -2.91 0.01 -35.24
N ALA A 107 -2.50 -0.36 -34.03
CA ALA A 107 -2.45 -1.76 -33.64
C ALA A 107 -3.83 -2.29 -33.22
N ASN A 108 -4.25 -3.37 -33.86
CA ASN A 108 -5.41 -4.17 -33.47
C ASN A 108 -5.17 -5.61 -33.95
N GLN A 109 -5.30 -6.57 -33.03
CA GLN A 109 -5.05 -7.99 -33.29
C GLN A 109 -5.93 -8.55 -34.42
N GLU A 110 -7.13 -8.02 -34.61
CA GLU A 110 -8.05 -8.44 -35.69
C GLU A 110 -7.55 -8.10 -37.10
N LEU A 111 -6.56 -7.20 -37.20
CA LEU A 111 -5.96 -6.81 -38.48
C LEU A 111 -4.94 -7.83 -38.99
N LEU A 112 -4.36 -8.64 -38.09
CA LEU A 112 -3.34 -9.61 -38.43
C LEU A 112 -3.97 -10.90 -38.94
N GLY A 113 -3.33 -11.50 -39.93
CA GLY A 113 -3.79 -12.74 -40.54
C GLY A 113 -3.11 -13.00 -41.87
N GLN A 114 -3.44 -14.14 -42.47
CA GLN A 114 -2.87 -14.49 -43.77
C GLN A 114 -3.37 -13.49 -44.82
N PRO A 115 -2.46 -12.86 -45.61
CA PRO A 115 -2.86 -11.85 -46.58
C PRO A 115 -3.66 -12.48 -47.72
N LYS A 116 -4.61 -11.73 -48.29
CA LYS A 116 -5.38 -12.19 -49.46
C LYS A 116 -4.54 -12.08 -50.75
N GLY A 117 -4.53 -13.13 -51.57
CA GLY A 117 -3.96 -13.09 -52.93
C GLY A 117 -3.23 -14.38 -53.33
N LEU A 118 -2.71 -14.41 -54.57
CA LEU A 118 -2.09 -15.59 -55.19
C LEU A 118 -0.90 -16.16 -54.38
N PHE A 119 -0.14 -15.29 -53.70
CA PHE A 119 1.03 -15.69 -52.90
C PHE A 119 0.74 -15.88 -51.41
N ALA A 120 -0.52 -15.86 -50.98
CA ALA A 120 -0.92 -15.99 -49.57
C ALA A 120 -0.26 -17.16 -48.80
N PRO A 121 -0.07 -18.36 -49.39
CA PRO A 121 0.59 -19.48 -48.70
C PRO A 121 2.05 -19.23 -48.32
N LEU A 122 2.72 -18.24 -48.93
CA LEU A 122 4.13 -17.92 -48.69
C LEU A 122 4.35 -16.96 -47.51
N TYR A 123 3.27 -16.44 -46.90
CA TYR A 123 3.35 -15.40 -45.88
C TYR A 123 2.70 -15.83 -44.57
N SER A 124 3.33 -15.45 -43.45
CA SER A 124 2.88 -15.80 -42.10
C SER A 124 1.66 -14.99 -41.68
N GLY A 125 0.61 -15.67 -41.20
CA GLY A 125 -0.55 -15.02 -40.61
C GLY A 125 -0.29 -14.32 -39.27
N ARG A 126 0.89 -14.50 -38.66
CA ARG A 126 1.26 -13.86 -37.39
C ARG A 126 1.78 -12.44 -37.57
N THR A 127 2.43 -12.14 -38.70
CA THR A 127 3.19 -10.89 -38.91
C THR A 127 2.72 -10.09 -40.12
N HIS A 128 1.69 -10.55 -40.83
CA HIS A 128 1.12 -9.86 -41.98
C HIS A 128 -0.33 -9.45 -41.71
N PHE A 129 -0.82 -8.50 -42.50
CA PHE A 129 -2.19 -8.01 -42.42
C PHE A 129 -3.14 -8.86 -43.27
N LYS A 130 -4.28 -9.24 -42.71
CA LYS A 130 -5.35 -9.96 -43.42
C LYS A 130 -5.89 -9.15 -44.61
N ASP A 131 -6.03 -7.83 -44.43
CA ASP A 131 -6.52 -6.91 -45.44
C ASP A 131 -5.80 -5.55 -45.36
N ALA A 132 -4.64 -5.45 -46.00
CA ALA A 132 -3.78 -4.26 -45.96
C ALA A 132 -4.49 -2.96 -46.39
N LYS A 133 -5.48 -3.04 -47.29
CA LYS A 133 -6.25 -1.85 -47.73
C LYS A 133 -7.16 -1.29 -46.64
N LYS A 134 -7.59 -2.12 -45.70
CA LYS A 134 -8.44 -1.75 -44.56
C LYS A 134 -7.64 -1.45 -43.30
N SER A 135 -6.32 -1.67 -43.32
CA SER A 135 -5.46 -1.38 -42.18
C SER A 135 -5.35 0.15 -41.98
N PRO A 136 -5.64 0.66 -40.77
CA PRO A 136 -5.61 2.10 -40.47
C PRO A 136 -4.17 2.62 -40.45
N PHE A 137 -3.69 3.10 -41.61
CA PHE A 137 -2.39 3.73 -41.71
C PHE A 137 -2.35 5.04 -40.92
N VAL A 138 -1.36 5.16 -40.03
CA VAL A 138 -1.23 6.31 -39.13
C VAL A 138 -0.26 7.35 -39.69
N GLY A 139 0.88 6.90 -40.25
CA GLY A 139 1.92 7.77 -40.79
C GLY A 139 3.33 7.35 -40.41
N TRP A 140 4.25 8.31 -40.45
CA TRP A 140 5.61 8.23 -39.94
C TRP A 140 5.71 8.98 -38.62
N ILE A 141 6.09 8.31 -37.53
CA ILE A 141 6.24 8.92 -36.20
C ILE A 141 7.71 8.90 -35.79
N ASP A 142 8.18 9.98 -35.15
CA ASP A 142 9.55 10.06 -34.64
C ASP A 142 9.80 8.96 -33.60
N LYS A 143 10.92 8.23 -33.72
CA LYS A 143 11.32 7.21 -32.73
C LYS A 143 11.43 7.78 -31.32
N ASN A 144 11.84 9.04 -31.19
CA ASN A 144 11.94 9.72 -29.91
C ASN A 144 10.57 10.14 -29.33
N ALA A 145 9.48 10.02 -30.10
CA ALA A 145 8.11 10.30 -29.66
C ALA A 145 7.28 9.02 -29.41
N VAL A 146 7.93 7.85 -29.31
CA VAL A 146 7.26 6.60 -28.96
C VAL A 146 7.93 5.88 -27.80
N LEU A 147 7.17 5.04 -27.12
CA LEU A 147 7.65 4.02 -26.18
C LEU A 147 7.87 2.72 -26.94
N GLU A 148 9.08 2.17 -26.83
CA GLU A 148 9.44 0.90 -27.45
C GLU A 148 8.79 -0.31 -26.78
N PHE A 149 8.40 -0.16 -25.53
CA PHE A 149 7.96 -1.25 -24.66
C PHE A 149 6.58 -0.98 -24.09
N ASN A 150 5.80 -2.05 -23.94
CA ASN A 150 4.53 -2.02 -23.21
C ASN A 150 4.72 -2.06 -21.68
N HIS A 151 5.95 -2.12 -21.19
CA HIS A 151 6.29 -2.26 -19.78
C HIS A 151 7.36 -1.24 -19.36
N SER A 152 7.39 -0.97 -18.06
CA SER A 152 8.33 -0.06 -17.42
C SER A 152 9.77 -0.58 -17.47
N PHE A 153 10.71 0.19 -16.93
CA PHE A 153 12.05 -0.32 -16.67
C PHE A 153 12.00 -1.58 -15.79
N VAL A 154 12.84 -2.54 -16.11
CA VAL A 154 12.99 -3.82 -15.39
C VAL A 154 14.41 -4.04 -14.90
N SER A 155 14.57 -4.84 -13.85
CA SER A 155 15.89 -5.25 -13.36
C SER A 155 16.61 -6.11 -14.38
N LYS A 156 17.91 -5.90 -14.54
CA LYS A 156 18.78 -6.71 -15.40
C LYS A 156 18.95 -8.15 -14.88
N ASP A 157 18.66 -8.38 -13.60
CA ASP A 157 18.89 -9.67 -12.96
C ASP A 157 17.71 -10.61 -13.21
N ASN A 158 16.50 -10.18 -12.86
CA ASN A 158 15.31 -11.02 -12.90
C ASN A 158 14.25 -10.60 -13.93
N ASN A 159 14.45 -9.50 -14.65
CA ASN A 159 13.48 -8.92 -15.61
C ASN A 159 12.14 -8.50 -14.98
N PHE A 160 12.05 -8.36 -13.65
CA PHE A 160 10.89 -7.82 -12.97
C PHE A 160 10.95 -6.28 -12.92
N PRO A 161 9.79 -5.60 -12.85
CA PRO A 161 9.72 -4.13 -12.82
C PRO A 161 10.55 -3.51 -11.70
N LEU A 162 11.21 -2.39 -12.01
CA LEU A 162 11.85 -1.51 -11.04
C LEU A 162 10.85 -0.49 -10.51
N ARG A 163 10.90 -0.26 -9.21
CA ARG A 163 10.08 0.73 -8.51
C ARG A 163 10.82 2.04 -8.36
N TYR A 164 10.04 3.11 -8.48
CA TYR A 164 10.46 4.46 -8.21
C TYR A 164 9.52 5.05 -7.14
N ARG A 165 10.00 6.04 -6.40
CA ARG A 165 9.19 6.84 -5.49
C ARG A 165 9.21 8.29 -5.90
N VAL A 166 8.07 8.95 -5.78
CA VAL A 166 7.94 10.39 -6.00
C VAL A 166 8.65 11.13 -4.87
N GLY A 167 9.44 12.15 -5.22
CA GLY A 167 10.19 12.99 -4.29
C GLY A 167 11.46 13.56 -4.93
N ALA A 168 12.00 14.64 -4.38
CA ALA A 168 13.15 15.33 -4.94
C ALA A 168 14.44 14.51 -4.80
N THR A 169 15.31 14.54 -5.81
CA THR A 169 16.64 13.89 -5.77
C THR A 169 17.79 14.89 -5.95
N ARG A 170 17.47 16.18 -6.17
CA ARG A 170 18.44 17.26 -6.35
C ARG A 170 18.06 18.46 -5.51
N ALA A 171 19.03 19.01 -4.77
CA ALA A 171 18.80 20.16 -3.90
C ALA A 171 18.25 21.39 -4.64
N ALA A 172 18.68 21.63 -5.89
CA ALA A 172 18.19 22.76 -6.69
C ALA A 172 16.67 22.70 -6.94
N ARG A 173 16.09 21.51 -7.07
CA ARG A 173 14.65 21.28 -7.27
C ARG A 173 13.81 21.72 -6.06
N LEU A 174 14.43 21.82 -4.89
CA LEU A 174 13.74 22.26 -3.67
C LEU A 174 13.32 23.72 -3.72
N SER A 175 13.94 24.53 -4.60
CA SER A 175 13.64 25.95 -4.75
C SER A 175 12.52 26.25 -5.74
N ASP A 176 11.99 25.25 -6.44
CA ASP A 176 10.92 25.41 -7.43
C ASP A 176 9.90 24.26 -7.43
N LEU A 177 9.74 23.56 -6.28
CA LEU A 177 8.80 22.45 -6.10
C LEU A 177 7.37 22.80 -6.52
N LYS A 178 6.87 23.97 -6.15
CA LYS A 178 5.49 24.42 -6.41
C LYS A 178 5.18 24.59 -7.89
N THR A 179 6.20 24.65 -8.75
CA THR A 179 6.03 24.62 -10.21
C THR A 179 5.37 23.31 -10.65
N PHE A 180 5.77 22.20 -10.03
CA PHE A 180 5.33 20.85 -10.39
C PHE A 180 4.34 20.28 -9.39
N PHE A 181 4.42 20.65 -8.11
CA PHE A 181 3.51 20.21 -7.07
C PHE A 181 2.31 21.13 -6.88
N THR A 182 1.25 20.57 -6.32
CA THR A 182 0.12 21.30 -5.78
C THR A 182 -0.29 20.61 -4.49
N LYS A 183 0.11 21.18 -3.35
CA LYS A 183 0.08 20.50 -2.04
C LYS A 183 0.93 19.22 -2.10
N ASP A 184 0.38 18.09 -1.70
CA ASP A 184 1.03 16.77 -1.70
C ASP A 184 1.10 16.11 -3.08
N SER A 185 0.55 16.74 -4.12
CA SER A 185 0.31 16.10 -5.39
C SER A 185 1.21 16.66 -6.50
N LEU A 186 2.07 15.81 -7.07
CA LEU A 186 2.83 16.05 -8.29
C LEU A 186 1.92 16.05 -9.52
N ASN A 187 1.98 17.12 -10.29
CA ASN A 187 1.28 17.24 -11.56
C ASN A 187 1.96 16.40 -12.65
N LEU A 188 1.15 15.73 -13.46
CA LEU A 188 1.59 14.99 -14.64
C LEU A 188 1.40 15.83 -15.91
N TYR A 189 2.23 15.60 -16.91
CA TYR A 189 2.18 16.35 -18.18
C TYR A 189 1.97 15.44 -19.38
N ASN A 190 1.32 16.02 -20.40
CA ASN A 190 0.99 15.36 -21.67
C ASN A 190 2.21 15.06 -22.55
N ASP A 191 3.32 15.75 -22.32
CA ASP A 191 4.54 15.70 -23.12
C ASP A 191 5.76 16.06 -22.24
N PRO A 192 7.00 15.77 -22.70
CA PRO A 192 8.21 16.01 -21.90
C PRO A 192 8.60 17.49 -21.75
N PHE A 193 7.88 18.42 -22.35
CA PHE A 193 8.14 19.87 -22.25
C PHE A 193 7.34 20.55 -21.14
N PHE A 194 6.47 19.80 -20.45
CA PHE A 194 5.68 20.25 -19.31
C PHE A 194 4.74 21.42 -19.60
N LEU A 195 4.24 21.53 -20.83
CA LEU A 195 3.36 22.63 -21.24
C LEU A 195 1.92 22.42 -20.77
N GLU A 196 1.37 21.21 -20.98
CA GLU A 196 -0.01 20.88 -20.66
C GLU A 196 -0.10 19.81 -19.57
N LYS A 197 -0.80 20.13 -18.48
CA LYS A 197 -1.08 19.19 -17.39
C LYS A 197 -2.15 18.18 -17.82
N THR A 198 -1.97 16.93 -17.41
CA THR A 198 -3.02 15.91 -17.50
C THR A 198 -3.99 16.03 -16.32
N LYS A 199 -5.11 15.30 -16.36
CA LYS A 199 -6.02 15.18 -15.22
C LYS A 199 -5.45 14.34 -14.07
N GLY A 200 -4.50 13.45 -14.36
CA GLY A 200 -3.88 12.58 -13.37
C GLY A 200 -2.88 13.31 -12.50
N LYS A 201 -2.70 12.83 -11.28
CA LYS A 201 -1.72 13.32 -10.30
C LYS A 201 -1.08 12.14 -9.59
N LEU A 202 0.12 12.37 -9.07
CA LEU A 202 0.82 11.45 -8.20
C LEU A 202 0.98 12.09 -6.83
N VAL A 203 0.84 11.32 -5.76
CA VAL A 203 1.06 11.82 -4.39
C VAL A 203 2.54 11.69 -4.05
N ASP A 204 3.09 12.59 -3.23
CA ASP A 204 4.49 12.50 -2.82
C ASP A 204 4.78 11.17 -2.08
N GLY A 205 5.96 10.62 -2.31
CA GLY A 205 6.33 9.29 -1.83
C GLY A 205 5.59 8.11 -2.48
N GLN A 206 4.64 8.33 -3.41
CA GLN A 206 3.93 7.25 -4.10
C GLN A 206 4.89 6.35 -4.89
N ILE A 207 4.62 5.04 -4.90
CA ILE A 207 5.35 4.08 -5.74
C ILE A 207 4.84 4.16 -7.17
N VAL A 208 5.75 4.38 -8.11
CA VAL A 208 5.50 4.48 -9.56
C VAL A 208 6.51 3.67 -10.36
N TYR A 209 6.25 3.52 -11.65
CA TYR A 209 7.10 2.80 -12.58
C TYR A 209 7.50 3.72 -13.73
N ALA A 210 8.80 3.90 -13.95
CA ALA A 210 9.32 4.71 -15.04
C ALA A 210 9.46 3.90 -16.33
N TYR A 211 9.08 4.48 -17.47
CA TYR A 211 9.05 3.82 -18.78
C TYR A 211 10.14 4.33 -19.71
N LYS A 212 10.37 5.63 -19.73
CA LYS A 212 11.25 6.27 -20.70
C LYS A 212 11.70 7.62 -20.18
N TYR A 213 12.98 7.93 -20.39
CA TYR A 213 13.49 9.30 -20.29
C TYR A 213 13.39 9.99 -21.64
N ASP A 214 13.15 11.30 -21.63
CA ASP A 214 13.26 12.09 -22.85
C ASP A 214 14.74 12.17 -23.31
N VAL A 215 14.97 12.75 -24.47
CA VAL A 215 16.32 12.85 -25.06
C VAL A 215 17.29 13.62 -24.15
N SER A 216 16.81 14.66 -23.46
CA SER A 216 17.61 15.46 -22.53
C SER A 216 17.78 14.82 -21.15
N ARG A 217 17.01 13.77 -20.84
CA ARG A 217 16.88 13.12 -19.52
C ARG A 217 16.41 14.05 -18.40
N GLN A 218 15.79 15.17 -18.73
CA GLN A 218 15.18 16.07 -17.76
C GLN A 218 13.73 15.69 -17.45
N ALA A 219 13.10 14.92 -18.34
CA ALA A 219 11.76 14.41 -18.17
C ALA A 219 11.76 12.88 -18.21
N VAL A 220 10.82 12.29 -17.47
CA VAL A 220 10.60 10.86 -17.41
C VAL A 220 9.11 10.56 -17.47
N LEU A 221 8.74 9.61 -18.32
CA LEU A 221 7.38 9.12 -18.42
C LEU A 221 7.16 8.03 -17.36
N VAL A 222 6.13 8.19 -16.54
CA VAL A 222 5.81 7.30 -15.42
C VAL A 222 4.35 6.84 -15.47
N ALA A 223 4.07 5.72 -14.79
CA ALA A 223 2.72 5.24 -14.53
C ALA A 223 2.59 4.63 -13.12
N ASP A 224 1.35 4.45 -12.66
CA ASP A 224 1.01 3.75 -11.40
C ASP A 224 1.05 2.22 -11.54
N ARG A 225 1.23 1.70 -12.76
CA ARG A 225 1.34 0.28 -13.09
C ARG A 225 2.58 0.00 -13.93
N PRO A 226 3.17 -1.21 -13.82
CA PRO A 226 4.36 -1.58 -14.59
C PRO A 226 4.07 -1.96 -16.06
N ALA A 227 2.80 -2.15 -16.45
CA ALA A 227 2.41 -2.51 -17.81
C ALA A 227 1.30 -1.58 -18.36
N LEU A 228 1.45 -1.14 -19.62
CA LEU A 228 0.47 -0.31 -20.33
C LEU A 228 -0.81 -1.06 -20.71
N SER A 229 -0.78 -2.39 -20.68
CA SER A 229 -1.97 -3.21 -20.91
C SER A 229 -2.82 -3.40 -19.65
N ASP A 230 -2.33 -2.97 -18.47
CA ASP A 230 -3.07 -3.10 -17.22
C ASP A 230 -4.30 -2.16 -17.23
N SER A 231 -5.49 -2.74 -17.15
CA SER A 231 -6.76 -2.01 -17.15
C SER A 231 -7.01 -1.25 -15.84
N LEU A 232 -6.30 -1.59 -14.76
CA LEU A 232 -6.34 -0.90 -13.47
C LEU A 232 -5.36 0.28 -13.41
N ARG A 233 -4.66 0.60 -14.51
CA ARG A 233 -3.82 1.80 -14.60
C ARG A 233 -4.70 3.04 -14.59
N THR A 234 -4.42 3.93 -13.66
CA THR A 234 -5.12 5.22 -13.54
C THR A 234 -4.25 6.40 -13.97
N VAL A 235 -2.92 6.21 -14.00
CA VAL A 235 -1.95 7.26 -14.22
C VAL A 235 -0.98 6.89 -15.34
N LEU A 236 -0.75 7.81 -16.27
CA LEU A 236 0.33 7.80 -17.25
C LEU A 236 0.66 9.25 -17.59
N GLY A 237 1.92 9.67 -17.52
CA GLY A 237 2.31 11.04 -17.88
C GLY A 237 3.78 11.36 -17.59
N TRP A 238 4.23 12.50 -18.10
CA TRP A 238 5.59 12.99 -17.93
C TRP A 238 5.74 13.78 -16.63
N VAL A 239 6.88 13.61 -15.97
CA VAL A 239 7.31 14.39 -14.79
C VAL A 239 8.79 14.76 -14.89
N PRO A 240 9.28 15.77 -14.16
CA PRO A 240 10.71 16.03 -14.03
C PRO A 240 11.46 14.80 -13.49
N SER A 241 12.59 14.47 -14.10
CA SER A 241 13.37 13.29 -13.74
C SER A 241 14.01 13.37 -12.35
N ASP A 242 14.17 14.58 -11.82
CA ASP A 242 14.68 14.84 -10.47
C ASP A 242 13.60 14.86 -9.38
N LEU A 243 12.35 14.54 -9.73
CA LEU A 243 11.21 14.36 -8.82
C LEU A 243 10.77 12.90 -8.67
N ILE A 244 11.57 11.96 -9.16
CA ILE A 244 11.42 10.54 -8.87
C ILE A 244 12.77 9.91 -8.52
N ALA A 245 12.75 8.94 -7.62
CA ALA A 245 13.93 8.24 -7.13
C ALA A 245 13.77 6.73 -7.38
N MET A 246 14.76 6.07 -7.98
CA MET A 246 14.74 4.62 -8.11
C MET A 246 14.97 4.00 -6.72
N VAL A 247 14.13 3.04 -6.34
CA VAL A 247 14.19 2.38 -5.03
C VAL A 247 14.36 0.86 -5.13
N GLY A 248 14.62 0.31 -6.30
CA GLY A 248 14.83 -1.13 -6.48
C GLY A 248 13.52 -1.89 -6.74
N GLN A 249 13.21 -2.89 -5.92
CA GLN A 249 12.06 -3.79 -6.12
C GLN A 249 11.18 -3.88 -4.86
N ASN A 250 10.81 -5.08 -4.41
CA ASN A 250 9.84 -5.30 -3.33
C ASN A 250 10.46 -5.32 -1.94
N ARG A 251 11.77 -5.60 -1.82
CA ARG A 251 12.47 -5.77 -0.55
C ARG A 251 12.59 -4.44 0.20
N VAL A 252 12.16 -4.45 1.46
CA VAL A 252 12.12 -3.28 2.33
C VAL A 252 12.45 -3.64 3.78
N PHE A 253 12.95 -2.66 4.52
CA PHE A 253 12.95 -2.66 5.98
C PHE A 253 11.83 -1.75 6.47
N LEU A 254 11.05 -2.23 7.43
CA LEU A 254 9.92 -1.53 8.01
C LEU A 254 10.28 -1.04 9.42
N LEU A 255 10.19 0.27 9.63
CA LEU A 255 10.50 0.95 10.88
C LEU A 255 9.22 1.16 11.72
N ASP A 256 9.39 1.29 13.04
CA ASP A 256 8.28 1.26 14.02
C ASP A 256 7.40 2.51 14.06
N SER A 257 7.91 3.64 13.56
CA SER A 257 7.19 4.94 13.54
C SER A 257 6.97 5.38 12.09
N PRO A 258 5.82 5.99 11.73
CA PRO A 258 5.57 6.55 10.39
C PRO A 258 6.62 7.56 9.94
N TYR A 259 7.10 8.39 10.88
CA TYR A 259 8.15 9.39 10.70
C TYR A 259 9.33 9.08 11.65
N PRO A 260 10.15 8.06 11.32
CA PRO A 260 11.18 7.59 12.22
C PRO A 260 12.44 8.45 12.15
N VAL A 261 13.29 8.28 13.16
CA VAL A 261 14.67 8.75 13.12
C VAL A 261 15.57 7.53 12.94
N PHE A 262 16.35 7.50 11.85
CA PHE A 262 17.31 6.45 11.55
C PHE A 262 18.73 7.00 11.70
N GLY A 263 19.46 6.55 12.72
CA GLY A 263 20.72 7.19 13.11
C GLY A 263 20.46 8.66 13.50
N ASN A 264 21.02 9.60 12.74
CA ASN A 264 20.79 11.04 12.89
C ASN A 264 19.84 11.64 11.83
N TYR A 265 19.24 10.80 10.99
CA TYR A 265 18.41 11.23 9.86
C TYR A 265 16.93 11.16 10.22
N GLN A 266 16.22 12.27 10.06
CA GLN A 266 14.76 12.31 10.15
C GLN A 266 14.17 11.86 8.81
N LEU A 267 13.32 10.83 8.84
CA LEU A 267 12.75 10.23 7.64
C LEU A 267 11.28 10.63 7.47
N GLY A 268 10.88 10.87 6.23
CA GLY A 268 9.48 11.16 5.86
C GLY A 268 8.68 9.89 5.54
N SER A 269 9.29 8.71 5.69
CA SER A 269 8.67 7.42 5.43
C SER A 269 9.33 6.34 6.27
N ASN A 270 8.54 5.41 6.78
CA ASN A 270 8.98 4.28 7.58
C ASN A 270 9.41 3.04 6.76
N LEU A 271 9.40 3.16 5.44
CA LEU A 271 9.87 2.14 4.51
C LEU A 271 11.23 2.51 3.92
N LEU A 272 12.22 1.65 4.16
CA LEU A 272 13.53 1.71 3.53
C LEU A 272 13.64 0.62 2.48
N PHE A 273 13.61 1.02 1.22
CA PHE A 273 13.74 0.09 0.11
C PHE A 273 15.21 -0.20 -0.21
N THR A 274 15.51 -1.45 -0.55
CA THR A 274 16.84 -1.83 -1.02
C THR A 274 16.97 -1.54 -2.52
N SER A 275 17.83 -0.59 -2.90
CA SER A 275 18.01 -0.20 -4.30
C SER A 275 18.66 -1.30 -5.16
N ASP A 276 19.37 -2.23 -4.53
CA ASP A 276 19.97 -3.42 -5.19
C ASP A 276 18.94 -4.49 -5.61
N GLY A 277 17.65 -4.29 -5.29
CA GLY A 277 16.58 -5.23 -5.62
C GLY A 277 16.40 -6.36 -4.61
N ASN A 278 15.76 -7.45 -5.04
CA ASN A 278 15.29 -8.50 -4.11
C ASN A 278 16.31 -9.63 -3.85
N TYR A 279 17.47 -9.63 -4.49
CA TYR A 279 18.43 -10.75 -4.35
C TYR A 279 19.25 -10.63 -3.06
N LEU A 280 19.45 -11.76 -2.38
CA LEU A 280 20.16 -11.87 -1.09
C LEU A 280 21.57 -12.48 -1.22
N GLY A 281 22.05 -12.77 -2.43
CA GLY A 281 23.29 -13.51 -2.62
C GLY A 281 24.55 -12.76 -2.17
N ASN A 282 25.66 -13.51 -2.05
CA ASN A 282 26.93 -13.05 -1.49
C ASN A 282 27.47 -11.80 -2.18
N TYR A 283 27.16 -10.63 -1.63
CA TYR A 283 27.86 -9.41 -1.96
C TYR A 283 29.26 -9.46 -1.34
N GLU A 284 30.28 -9.07 -2.12
CA GLU A 284 31.64 -8.87 -1.59
C GLU A 284 31.66 -7.75 -0.53
N ASP A 285 30.71 -6.80 -0.63
CA ASP A 285 30.43 -5.78 0.36
C ASP A 285 29.09 -6.08 1.04
N PRO A 286 29.06 -6.33 2.36
CA PRO A 286 27.81 -6.64 3.05
C PRO A 286 26.87 -5.42 3.19
N ARG A 287 27.30 -4.21 2.83
CA ARG A 287 26.46 -3.00 2.92
C ARG A 287 25.29 -3.08 1.94
N VAL A 288 24.15 -2.56 2.38
CA VAL A 288 22.91 -2.53 1.62
C VAL A 288 22.72 -1.14 1.04
N ALA A 289 22.55 -1.04 -0.28
CA ALA A 289 22.21 0.24 -0.90
C ALA A 289 20.73 0.58 -0.65
N ILE A 290 20.49 1.78 -0.12
CA ILE A 290 19.18 2.30 0.20
C ILE A 290 19.07 3.72 -0.33
N ASN A 291 17.96 4.02 -1.01
CA ASN A 291 17.62 5.40 -1.34
C ASN A 291 16.77 5.98 -0.22
N MET A 292 17.41 6.71 0.69
CA MET A 292 16.86 7.14 1.96
C MET A 292 15.78 8.23 1.76
N PRO A 293 14.53 8.03 2.24
CA PRO A 293 13.46 9.02 2.13
C PRO A 293 13.55 10.06 3.25
N LEU A 294 14.46 11.02 3.11
CA LEU A 294 14.69 12.07 4.09
C LEU A 294 13.48 13.03 4.15
N ALA A 295 13.08 13.38 5.37
CA ALA A 295 12.08 14.43 5.58
C ALA A 295 12.71 15.79 5.29
N LEU A 296 12.03 16.62 4.51
CA LEU A 296 12.49 17.99 4.29
C LEU A 296 12.43 18.82 5.58
N TRP A 297 11.37 18.61 6.36
CA TRP A 297 11.00 19.46 7.49
C TRP A 297 11.11 18.72 8.82
N ASP A 298 11.65 19.40 9.83
CA ASP A 298 11.73 18.89 11.19
C ASP A 298 10.36 18.98 11.86
N ARG A 299 9.69 17.83 11.99
CA ARG A 299 8.31 17.75 12.49
C ARG A 299 8.17 18.16 13.96
N LYS A 300 9.25 18.08 14.75
CA LYS A 300 9.26 18.52 16.16
C LYS A 300 9.39 20.03 16.30
N LYS A 301 10.07 20.68 15.35
CA LYS A 301 10.29 22.13 15.35
C LYS A 301 9.28 22.89 14.49
N SER A 302 8.69 22.22 13.50
CA SER A 302 7.65 22.79 12.64
C SER A 302 6.35 22.92 13.40
N MET A 303 5.78 24.13 13.40
CA MET A 303 4.62 24.48 14.23
C MET A 303 3.38 24.75 13.38
N MET A 304 2.23 24.46 13.96
CA MET A 304 0.90 24.82 13.50
C MET A 304 0.17 25.61 14.60
N VAL A 305 -1.01 26.13 14.28
CA VAL A 305 -1.84 26.88 15.23
C VAL A 305 -3.08 26.05 15.55
N ASN A 306 -3.29 25.76 16.83
CA ASN A 306 -4.43 24.98 17.31
C ASN A 306 -5.72 25.83 17.37
N ALA A 307 -6.84 25.20 17.75
CA ALA A 307 -8.14 25.85 17.85
C ALA A 307 -8.22 26.94 18.96
N LYS A 308 -7.25 26.98 19.88
CA LYS A 308 -7.09 28.04 20.90
C LYS A 308 -6.18 29.19 20.44
N GLY A 309 -5.54 29.08 19.28
CA GLY A 309 -4.59 30.07 18.77
C GLY A 309 -3.16 29.90 19.28
N GLU A 310 -2.84 28.76 19.90
CA GLU A 310 -1.52 28.46 20.45
C GLU A 310 -0.70 27.57 19.49
N ASP A 311 0.62 27.53 19.71
CA ASP A 311 1.55 26.73 18.92
C ASP A 311 1.45 25.25 19.28
N VAL A 312 1.27 24.41 18.26
CA VAL A 312 1.33 22.95 18.38
C VAL A 312 2.32 22.40 17.35
N SER A 313 3.18 21.48 17.74
CA SER A 313 4.14 20.90 16.79
C SER A 313 3.45 19.91 15.85
N VAL A 314 3.96 19.76 14.63
CA VAL A 314 3.48 18.72 13.71
C VAL A 314 3.63 17.33 14.34
N ALA A 315 4.69 17.10 15.11
CA ALA A 315 4.90 15.86 15.84
C ALA A 315 3.82 15.57 16.91
N ASP A 316 3.20 16.58 17.52
CA ASP A 316 2.07 16.36 18.44
C ASP A 316 0.83 15.86 17.67
N LEU A 317 0.59 16.35 16.44
CA LEU A 317 -0.48 15.85 15.58
C LEU A 317 -0.20 14.40 15.14
N ASP A 318 1.05 14.05 14.85
CA ASP A 318 1.44 12.67 14.54
C ASP A 318 1.13 11.73 15.71
N GLN A 319 1.46 12.15 16.93
CA GLN A 319 1.14 11.37 18.14
C GLN A 319 -0.37 11.23 18.33
N LEU A 320 -1.14 12.29 18.05
CA LEU A 320 -2.60 12.25 18.08
C LEU A 320 -3.16 11.22 17.10
N ILE A 321 -2.68 11.21 15.85
CA ILE A 321 -3.11 10.26 14.83
C ILE A 321 -2.73 8.82 15.23
N GLU A 322 -1.48 8.58 15.65
CA GLU A 322 -1.00 7.23 15.95
C GLU A 322 -1.60 6.67 17.24
N ASN A 323 -1.64 7.44 18.32
CA ASN A 323 -2.14 6.94 19.60
C ASN A 323 -3.67 6.80 19.61
N SER A 324 -4.40 7.52 18.75
CA SER A 324 -5.86 7.31 18.58
C SER A 324 -6.20 5.89 18.10
N LYS A 325 -5.25 5.14 17.52
CA LYS A 325 -5.44 3.74 17.11
C LYS A 325 -5.31 2.75 18.28
N LYS A 326 -4.78 3.18 19.43
CA LYS A 326 -4.65 2.34 20.62
C LYS A 326 -5.86 2.54 21.51
N MET A 327 -6.42 1.44 22.01
CA MET A 327 -7.62 1.44 22.82
C MET A 327 -7.45 0.55 24.05
N ASN A 328 -7.72 1.10 25.23
CA ASN A 328 -7.70 0.41 26.51
C ASN A 328 -9.12 0.40 27.06
N ILE A 329 -9.69 -0.78 27.28
CA ILE A 329 -11.06 -0.94 27.77
C ILE A 329 -11.01 -1.44 29.22
N HIS A 330 -11.55 -0.63 30.11
CA HIS A 330 -11.57 -0.88 31.55
C HIS A 330 -13.01 -1.13 32.00
N LEU A 331 -13.31 -2.34 32.46
CA LEU A 331 -14.61 -2.66 33.06
C LEU A 331 -14.52 -2.59 34.58
N ILE A 332 -15.41 -1.81 35.20
CA ILE A 332 -15.45 -1.62 36.65
C ILE A 332 -16.87 -1.86 37.16
N PHE A 333 -17.00 -2.65 38.21
CA PHE A 333 -18.29 -2.91 38.85
C PHE A 333 -18.12 -3.29 40.33
N TYR A 334 -19.17 -3.17 41.13
CA TYR A 334 -19.14 -3.56 42.54
C TYR A 334 -19.38 -5.06 42.73
N SER A 335 -18.63 -5.67 43.65
CA SER A 335 -18.71 -7.11 43.91
C SER A 335 -20.10 -7.55 44.41
N GLN A 336 -20.87 -6.63 45.00
CA GLN A 336 -22.26 -6.88 45.41
C GLN A 336 -23.19 -7.11 44.21
N ASP A 337 -22.89 -6.48 43.07
CA ASP A 337 -23.68 -6.55 41.83
C ASP A 337 -23.26 -7.71 40.90
N ARG A 338 -22.49 -8.67 41.41
CA ARG A 338 -21.91 -9.76 40.61
C ARG A 338 -22.93 -10.55 39.80
N MET A 339 -24.16 -10.70 40.29
CA MET A 339 -25.22 -11.43 39.62
C MET A 339 -25.74 -10.66 38.40
N GLN A 340 -25.93 -9.35 38.54
CA GLN A 340 -26.36 -8.47 37.46
C GLN A 340 -25.30 -8.40 36.36
N VAL A 341 -24.01 -8.30 36.73
CA VAL A 341 -22.91 -8.34 35.75
C VAL A 341 -22.86 -9.69 35.01
N ARG A 342 -23.11 -10.80 35.72
CA ARG A 342 -23.18 -12.14 35.09
C ARG A 342 -24.26 -12.21 34.01
N ASN A 343 -25.41 -11.57 34.23
CA ASN A 343 -26.51 -11.51 33.25
C ASN A 343 -26.15 -10.72 31.98
N LEU A 344 -25.14 -9.84 32.05
CA LEU A 344 -24.67 -9.02 30.93
C LEU A 344 -23.47 -9.63 30.19
N LEU A 345 -22.96 -10.80 30.61
CA LEU A 345 -21.73 -11.37 30.06
C LEU A 345 -21.80 -11.62 28.54
N ASN A 346 -22.95 -12.06 28.01
CA ASN A 346 -23.09 -12.27 26.55
C ASN A 346 -22.94 -10.97 25.75
N ALA A 347 -23.36 -9.83 26.29
CA ALA A 347 -23.21 -8.54 25.63
C ALA A 347 -21.74 -8.09 25.59
N LEU A 348 -20.97 -8.40 26.65
CA LEU A 348 -19.53 -8.14 26.72
C LEU A 348 -18.74 -9.07 25.79
N GLN A 349 -19.14 -10.34 25.68
CA GLN A 349 -18.57 -11.27 24.69
C GLN A 349 -18.76 -10.77 23.25
N GLY A 350 -19.91 -10.15 22.97
CA GLY A 350 -20.20 -9.58 21.66
C GLY A 350 -19.23 -8.47 21.21
N LEU A 351 -18.37 -7.95 22.10
CA LEU A 351 -17.40 -6.90 21.76
C LEU A 351 -16.28 -7.38 20.82
N GLU A 352 -15.93 -8.67 20.79
CA GLU A 352 -14.80 -9.21 20.01
C GLU A 352 -14.83 -8.79 18.54
N GLY A 353 -16.03 -8.73 17.95
CA GLY A 353 -16.23 -8.37 16.55
C GLY A 353 -16.44 -6.88 16.28
N LYS A 354 -16.42 -6.02 17.31
CA LYS A 354 -16.76 -4.58 17.18
C LYS A 354 -15.55 -3.67 17.04
N PHE A 355 -14.34 -4.19 17.23
CA PHE A 355 -13.12 -3.41 17.12
C PHE A 355 -12.71 -3.25 15.66
N GLY A 356 -12.38 -2.02 15.25
CA GLY A 356 -11.84 -1.75 13.92
C GLY A 356 -10.54 -2.53 13.70
N LYS A 357 -10.32 -3.06 12.49
CA LYS A 357 -9.14 -3.90 12.15
C LYS A 357 -7.78 -3.24 12.42
N ALA A 358 -7.73 -1.91 12.49
CA ALA A 358 -6.53 -1.13 12.76
C ALA A 358 -6.30 -0.83 14.25
N SER A 359 -7.25 -1.18 15.13
CA SER A 359 -7.19 -0.84 16.55
C SER A 359 -6.35 -1.85 17.33
N GLN A 360 -5.40 -1.37 18.13
CA GLN A 360 -4.71 -2.18 19.13
C GLN A 360 -5.51 -2.13 20.43
N VAL A 361 -6.22 -3.21 20.75
CA VAL A 361 -7.14 -3.24 21.89
C VAL A 361 -6.55 -4.04 23.05
N ARG A 362 -6.61 -3.45 24.24
CA ARG A 362 -6.27 -4.09 25.51
C ARG A 362 -7.43 -3.98 26.48
N PHE A 363 -7.51 -4.93 27.41
CA PHE A 363 -8.63 -5.09 28.34
C PHE A 363 -8.13 -5.21 29.77
N SER A 364 -8.85 -4.58 30.69
CA SER A 364 -8.72 -4.84 32.12
C SER A 364 -10.11 -4.91 32.76
N ALA A 365 -10.20 -5.49 33.94
CA ALA A 365 -11.44 -5.54 34.69
C ALA A 365 -11.20 -5.49 36.20
N THR A 366 -12.07 -4.81 36.93
CA THR A 366 -11.98 -4.72 38.40
C THR A 366 -13.35 -4.91 39.04
N ALA A 367 -13.44 -5.91 39.92
CA ALA A 367 -14.55 -6.04 40.86
C ALA A 367 -14.19 -5.34 42.17
N VAL A 368 -14.91 -4.27 42.48
CA VAL A 368 -14.66 -3.38 43.63
C VAL A 368 -15.27 -3.98 44.89
N SER A 369 -14.55 -3.94 46.01
CA SER A 369 -15.02 -4.41 47.31
C SER A 369 -14.26 -3.76 48.45
N ASP A 370 -14.96 -3.49 49.55
CA ASP A 370 -14.34 -2.99 50.80
C ASP A 370 -13.45 -4.04 51.47
N LYS A 371 -13.61 -5.32 51.12
CA LYS A 371 -12.78 -6.42 51.61
C LYS A 371 -11.53 -6.65 50.75
N GLY A 372 -11.34 -5.82 49.72
CA GLY A 372 -10.24 -5.91 48.78
C GLY A 372 -10.71 -6.25 47.37
N ASN A 373 -10.17 -5.51 46.40
CA ASN A 373 -10.56 -5.61 45.00
C ASN A 373 -10.02 -6.88 44.34
N LYS A 374 -10.70 -7.30 43.28
CA LYS A 374 -10.22 -8.35 42.36
C LYS A 374 -10.00 -7.74 41.00
N HIS A 375 -8.81 -7.92 40.46
CA HIS A 375 -8.36 -7.18 39.30
C HIS A 375 -7.69 -8.10 38.28
N LEU A 376 -8.07 -7.95 37.02
CA LEU A 376 -7.34 -8.48 35.89
C LEU A 376 -6.44 -7.37 35.34
N ALA A 377 -5.13 -7.64 35.34
CA ALA A 377 -4.15 -6.75 34.76
C ALA A 377 -4.37 -6.57 33.25
N LEU A 378 -3.94 -5.44 32.71
CA LEU A 378 -4.11 -5.11 31.30
C LEU A 378 -3.56 -6.21 30.36
N THR A 379 -4.43 -6.76 29.51
CA THR A 379 -4.09 -7.85 28.58
C THR A 379 -4.64 -7.61 27.17
N SER A 380 -3.96 -8.09 26.13
CA SER A 380 -4.47 -8.12 24.75
C SER A 380 -5.23 -9.41 24.42
N ASP A 381 -5.28 -10.38 25.35
CA ASP A 381 -6.04 -11.61 25.18
C ASP A 381 -7.50 -11.44 25.62
N PHE A 382 -8.40 -11.36 24.64
CA PHE A 382 -9.84 -11.24 24.87
C PHE A 382 -10.43 -12.45 25.61
N GLY A 383 -9.91 -13.65 25.36
CA GLY A 383 -10.38 -14.88 26.02
C GLY A 383 -10.12 -14.82 27.53
N SER A 384 -8.89 -14.47 27.92
CA SER A 384 -8.52 -14.25 29.32
C SER A 384 -9.41 -13.20 30.02
N TRP A 385 -9.83 -12.14 29.31
CA TRP A 385 -10.73 -11.14 29.87
C TRP A 385 -12.14 -11.70 30.15
N ILE A 386 -12.71 -12.46 29.22
CA ILE A 386 -14.01 -13.12 29.42
C ILE A 386 -13.96 -14.18 30.52
N ASP A 387 -12.90 -14.99 30.57
CA ASP A 387 -12.72 -16.01 31.60
C ASP A 387 -12.64 -15.39 33.00
N PHE A 388 -11.91 -14.27 33.14
CA PHE A 388 -11.88 -13.52 34.39
C PHE A 388 -13.29 -13.07 34.82
N LEU A 389 -14.07 -12.49 33.90
CA LEU A 389 -15.43 -12.01 34.19
C LEU A 389 -16.39 -13.14 34.59
N ALA A 390 -16.29 -14.30 33.92
CA ALA A 390 -17.09 -15.47 34.26
C ALA A 390 -16.76 -16.01 35.67
N ASN A 391 -15.47 -16.00 36.04
CA ASN A 391 -14.98 -16.49 37.32
C ASN A 391 -15.27 -15.51 38.47
N VAL A 392 -15.02 -14.21 38.28
CA VAL A 392 -15.21 -13.20 39.33
C VAL A 392 -16.69 -13.02 39.70
N THR A 393 -17.60 -13.28 38.75
CA THR A 393 -19.05 -13.23 38.97
C THR A 393 -19.64 -14.57 39.43
N ALA A 394 -18.83 -15.62 39.55
CA ALA A 394 -19.27 -16.93 40.05
C ALA A 394 -19.53 -16.92 41.56
N PRO A 395 -20.27 -17.93 42.09
CA PRO A 395 -20.50 -18.08 43.52
C PRO A 395 -19.21 -18.23 44.32
N ASN A 396 -18.24 -18.99 43.78
CA ASN A 396 -16.92 -19.23 44.36
C ASN A 396 -15.96 -18.13 43.93
N THR A 397 -15.60 -17.28 44.88
CA THR A 397 -14.85 -16.05 44.64
C THR A 397 -13.34 -16.29 44.48
N LEU A 398 -12.75 -15.70 43.43
CA LEU A 398 -11.29 -15.53 43.31
C LEU A 398 -10.68 -14.85 44.55
N PRO A 399 -9.42 -15.15 44.91
CA PRO A 399 -8.70 -14.47 45.98
C PRO A 399 -8.55 -12.97 45.71
N VAL A 400 -8.45 -12.19 46.79
CA VAL A 400 -8.25 -10.73 46.72
C VAL A 400 -6.89 -10.41 46.09
N SER A 401 -6.86 -9.42 45.20
CA SER A 401 -5.65 -9.00 44.49
C SER A 401 -5.53 -7.47 44.52
N GLY A 402 -5.19 -6.89 45.69
CA GLY A 402 -4.87 -5.47 45.82
C GLY A 402 -5.56 -4.74 46.97
N GLY A 403 -5.59 -3.40 46.89
CA GLY A 403 -6.28 -2.52 47.85
C GLY A 403 -7.80 -2.61 47.79
N ALA A 404 -8.50 -2.04 48.77
CA ALA A 404 -9.96 -2.06 48.89
C ALA A 404 -10.62 -0.77 48.38
N GLY A 405 -11.84 -0.90 47.83
CA GLY A 405 -12.68 0.22 47.41
C GLY A 405 -12.35 0.82 46.03
N PHE A 406 -13.21 1.72 45.56
CA PHE A 406 -13.16 2.29 44.20
C PHE A 406 -11.88 3.09 43.92
N HIS A 407 -11.40 3.88 44.88
CA HIS A 407 -10.17 4.66 44.71
C HIS A 407 -8.94 3.77 44.48
N ALA A 408 -8.82 2.66 45.23
CA ALA A 408 -7.74 1.70 45.01
C ALA A 408 -7.83 0.99 43.65
N ALA A 409 -9.06 0.75 43.15
CA ALA A 409 -9.28 0.19 41.82
C ALA A 409 -8.79 1.15 40.72
N MET A 410 -9.16 2.42 40.80
CA MET A 410 -8.76 3.43 39.81
C MET A 410 -7.24 3.65 39.82
N ASN A 411 -6.61 3.76 40.99
CA ASN A 411 -5.15 3.91 41.09
C ASN A 411 -4.40 2.72 40.50
N LYS A 412 -4.93 1.50 40.69
CA LYS A 412 -4.34 0.29 40.08
C LYS A 412 -4.41 0.38 38.55
N ILE A 413 -5.57 0.74 37.99
CA ILE A 413 -5.74 0.93 36.54
C ILE A 413 -4.77 2.00 36.00
N PHE A 414 -4.69 3.16 36.65
CA PHE A 414 -3.80 4.25 36.22
C PHE A 414 -2.31 3.87 36.31
N SER A 415 -1.93 2.99 37.26
CA SER A 415 -0.55 2.49 37.36
C SER A 415 -0.18 1.52 36.23
N GLU A 416 -1.14 0.75 35.73
CA GLU A 416 -0.93 -0.23 34.65
C GLU A 416 -1.13 0.37 33.26
N THR A 417 -1.83 1.49 33.18
CA THR A 417 -1.95 2.31 32.00
C THR A 417 -1.30 3.67 32.27
N PRO A 418 0.02 3.83 32.12
CA PRO A 418 0.62 5.16 32.21
C PRO A 418 -0.01 6.12 31.18
N TYR A 419 -0.06 7.40 31.52
CA TYR A 419 -0.63 8.39 30.63
C TYR A 419 0.16 8.49 29.31
N THR A 420 -0.53 8.26 28.20
CA THR A 420 -0.05 8.51 26.84
C THR A 420 -1.08 9.40 26.16
N LYS A 421 -0.63 10.52 25.56
CA LYS A 421 -1.51 11.46 24.88
C LYS A 421 -2.34 10.75 23.79
N PHE A 422 -3.66 10.99 23.78
CA PHE A 422 -4.63 10.54 22.76
C PHE A 422 -4.89 9.03 22.65
N GLU A 423 -4.42 8.21 23.58
CA GLU A 423 -4.91 6.83 23.66
C GLU A 423 -6.40 6.80 24.02
N ASN A 424 -7.14 5.88 23.40
CA ASN A 424 -8.56 5.71 23.70
C ASN A 424 -8.76 4.91 24.97
N ASN A 425 -8.93 5.59 26.10
CA ASN A 425 -9.23 4.96 27.38
C ASN A 425 -10.75 4.93 27.59
N VAL A 426 -11.35 3.75 27.43
CA VAL A 426 -12.80 3.53 27.56
C VAL A 426 -13.08 2.91 28.92
N PHE A 427 -13.80 3.64 29.76
CA PHE A 427 -14.22 3.18 31.08
C PHE A 427 -15.70 2.80 31.04
N ILE A 428 -15.97 1.51 31.21
CA ILE A 428 -17.30 0.95 31.33
C ILE A 428 -17.55 0.71 32.82
N ILE A 429 -18.48 1.46 33.39
CA ILE A 429 -18.78 1.42 34.82
C ILE A 429 -20.21 0.90 35.02
N LEU A 430 -20.32 -0.24 35.69
CA LEU A 430 -21.59 -0.88 36.00
C LEU A 430 -21.92 -0.71 37.49
N GLY A 431 -23.13 -0.30 37.80
CA GLY A 431 -23.62 -0.21 39.19
C GLY A 431 -25.13 -0.36 39.29
N THR A 432 -25.65 -0.46 40.51
CA THR A 432 -27.09 -0.52 40.79
C THR A 432 -27.54 0.71 41.59
N ASP A 433 -27.20 0.76 42.87
CA ASP A 433 -27.59 1.81 43.82
C ASP A 433 -26.42 2.56 44.45
N GLU A 434 -25.19 2.04 44.29
CA GLU A 434 -23.96 2.71 44.69
C GLU A 434 -23.31 3.44 43.50
N PHE A 435 -23.17 4.76 43.59
CA PHE A 435 -22.43 5.54 42.59
C PHE A 435 -20.94 5.62 42.98
N PRO A 436 -20.01 5.39 42.04
CA PRO A 436 -18.59 5.48 42.34
C PRO A 436 -18.17 6.88 42.81
N THR A 437 -17.38 6.95 43.88
CA THR A 437 -16.90 8.22 44.41
C THR A 437 -15.69 8.72 43.61
N PHE A 438 -15.93 9.61 42.66
CA PHE A 438 -14.89 10.29 41.88
C PHE A 438 -14.25 11.44 42.68
N THR A 439 -13.02 11.26 43.14
CA THR A 439 -12.23 12.31 43.81
C THR A 439 -11.62 13.28 42.80
N SER A 440 -11.08 14.40 43.27
CA SER A 440 -10.33 15.36 42.43
C SER A 440 -9.17 14.70 41.69
N GLU A 441 -8.46 13.77 42.34
CA GLU A 441 -7.30 13.07 41.77
C GLU A 441 -7.73 12.12 40.66
N ILE A 442 -8.80 11.34 40.89
CA ILE A 442 -9.36 10.44 39.86
C ILE A 442 -9.85 11.26 38.68
N ASN A 443 -10.58 12.35 38.93
CA ASN A 443 -11.07 13.22 37.86
C ASN A 443 -9.90 13.79 37.03
N ALA A 444 -8.85 14.29 37.68
CA ALA A 444 -7.67 14.82 36.99
C ALA A 444 -6.99 13.76 36.09
N GLU A 445 -6.82 12.52 36.58
CA GLU A 445 -6.29 11.41 35.77
C GLU A 445 -7.21 11.07 34.59
N MET A 446 -8.53 10.99 34.81
CA MET A 446 -9.50 10.71 33.75
C MET A 446 -9.51 11.77 32.66
N TYR A 447 -9.41 13.05 33.05
CA TYR A 447 -9.41 14.19 32.14
C TYR A 447 -8.12 14.27 31.32
N THR A 448 -6.96 14.11 31.95
CA THR A 448 -5.68 14.13 31.22
C THR A 448 -5.64 13.03 30.16
N ARG A 449 -6.25 11.88 30.45
CA ARG A 449 -6.39 10.73 29.54
C ARG A 449 -7.46 10.87 28.46
N SER A 450 -8.26 11.94 28.49
CA SER A 450 -9.39 12.11 27.57
C SER A 450 -10.29 10.87 27.55
N ALA A 451 -10.70 10.42 28.74
CA ALA A 451 -11.44 9.18 28.89
C ALA A 451 -12.80 9.21 28.18
N THR A 452 -13.14 8.10 27.53
CA THR A 452 -14.51 7.81 27.10
C THR A 452 -15.25 7.13 28.25
N LEU A 453 -16.30 7.76 28.75
CA LEU A 453 -17.09 7.25 29.86
C LEU A 453 -18.37 6.58 29.37
N PHE A 454 -18.60 5.35 29.82
CA PHE A 454 -19.87 4.67 29.65
C PHE A 454 -20.38 4.16 30.99
N LEU A 455 -21.51 4.72 31.45
CA LEU A 455 -22.10 4.41 32.75
C LEU A 455 -23.40 3.62 32.56
N ALA A 456 -23.49 2.43 33.14
CA ALA A 456 -24.66 1.58 33.03
C ALA A 456 -25.23 1.26 34.41
N GLN A 457 -26.45 1.71 34.66
CA GLN A 457 -27.23 1.25 35.80
C GLN A 457 -27.87 -0.10 35.43
N MET A 458 -27.69 -1.12 36.27
CA MET A 458 -28.14 -2.49 35.96
C MET A 458 -29.53 -2.82 36.50
N LEU A 459 -30.01 -2.08 37.50
CA LEU A 459 -31.31 -2.29 38.14
C LEU A 459 -31.97 -0.93 38.36
N GLY A 460 -33.27 -0.79 38.08
CA GLY A 460 -34.02 0.44 38.30
C GLY A 460 -35.03 0.30 39.43
N ARG A 461 -34.98 1.17 40.45
CA ARG A 461 -35.94 1.21 41.58
C ARG A 461 -36.35 2.64 41.89
N MET A 462 -37.50 2.80 42.56
CA MET A 462 -38.02 4.11 43.01
C MET A 462 -37.26 4.74 44.19
N THR A 463 -36.15 4.17 44.66
CA THR A 463 -35.45 4.69 45.84
C THR A 463 -34.42 5.78 45.48
N PRO A 464 -34.12 6.72 46.40
CA PRO A 464 -33.25 7.86 46.11
C PRO A 464 -31.85 7.50 45.58
N SER A 465 -31.27 6.39 46.04
CA SER A 465 -29.93 5.94 45.62
C SER A 465 -29.85 5.62 44.12
N TYR A 466 -30.91 4.99 43.58
CA TYR A 466 -30.97 4.62 42.16
C TYR A 466 -31.15 5.85 41.27
N GLN A 467 -31.98 6.81 41.68
CA GLN A 467 -32.13 8.08 40.98
C GLN A 467 -30.84 8.92 41.05
N SER A 468 -30.16 8.89 42.19
CA SER A 468 -28.88 9.58 42.40
C SER A 468 -27.80 9.05 41.45
N PHE A 469 -27.75 7.74 41.21
CA PHE A 469 -26.84 7.16 40.22
C PHE A 469 -27.03 7.81 38.84
N ILE A 470 -28.26 7.91 38.34
CA ILE A 470 -28.55 8.50 37.02
C ILE A 470 -28.12 9.97 36.94
N LEU A 471 -28.46 10.77 37.96
CA LEU A 471 -28.12 12.19 38.00
C LEU A 471 -26.61 12.42 38.09
N GLN A 472 -25.91 11.65 38.92
CA GLN A 472 -24.46 11.72 39.07
C GLN A 472 -23.75 11.23 37.81
N SER A 473 -24.26 10.20 37.13
CA SER A 473 -23.75 9.76 35.82
C SER A 473 -23.80 10.89 34.79
N LYS A 474 -24.93 11.61 34.72
CA LYS A 474 -25.08 12.73 33.78
C LYS A 474 -24.09 13.85 34.09
N THR A 475 -24.00 14.28 35.34
CA THR A 475 -23.06 15.34 35.76
C THR A 475 -21.61 14.96 35.46
N LEU A 476 -21.22 13.71 35.73
CA LEU A 476 -19.87 13.22 35.44
C LEU A 476 -19.58 13.25 33.93
N LEU A 477 -20.53 12.82 33.10
CA LEU A 477 -20.39 12.86 31.64
C LEU A 477 -20.29 14.28 31.08
N ASP A 478 -21.10 15.22 31.58
CA ASP A 478 -21.07 16.62 31.15
C ASP A 478 -19.72 17.28 31.50
N ASN A 479 -19.20 17.01 32.70
CA ASN A 479 -17.87 17.47 33.12
C ASN A 479 -16.76 16.87 32.25
N ASN A 480 -16.77 15.54 32.07
CA ASN A 480 -15.79 14.85 31.22
C ASN A 480 -15.82 15.35 29.77
N THR A 481 -17.00 15.66 29.24
CA THR A 481 -17.16 16.21 27.88
C THR A 481 -16.51 17.58 27.75
N SER A 482 -16.69 18.44 28.75
CA SER A 482 -16.10 19.78 28.77
C SER A 482 -14.57 19.73 28.83
N GLU A 483 -14.02 18.86 29.69
CA GLU A 483 -12.58 18.68 29.87
C GLU A 483 -11.91 18.02 28.66
N TYR A 484 -12.49 16.95 28.11
CA TYR A 484 -12.02 16.34 26.86
C TYR A 484 -11.98 17.40 25.75
N MET A 485 -13.06 18.18 25.59
CA MET A 485 -13.13 19.19 24.54
C MET A 485 -12.03 20.26 24.71
N SER A 486 -11.77 20.70 25.94
CA SER A 486 -10.68 21.65 26.23
C SER A 486 -9.32 21.06 25.84
N TYR A 487 -9.05 19.81 26.25
CA TYR A 487 -7.82 19.10 25.92
C TYR A 487 -7.64 18.93 24.41
N ALA A 488 -8.69 18.50 23.69
CA ALA A 488 -8.60 18.29 22.25
C ALA A 488 -8.31 19.60 21.48
N LYS A 489 -8.83 20.73 21.97
CA LYS A 489 -8.56 22.06 21.40
C LYS A 489 -7.10 22.51 21.55
N ASP A 490 -6.34 21.93 22.47
CA ASP A 490 -4.89 22.20 22.61
C ASP A 490 -4.09 21.66 21.41
N TYR A 491 -4.68 20.78 20.59
CA TYR A 491 -3.95 20.09 19.53
C TYR A 491 -4.63 20.15 18.17
N LEU A 492 -5.96 20.18 18.13
CA LEU A 492 -6.71 20.23 16.87
C LEU A 492 -6.44 21.55 16.16
N CYS A 493 -5.90 21.47 14.95
CA CYS A 493 -5.68 22.61 14.04
C CYS A 493 -6.87 22.91 13.13
N ALA A 494 -8.06 22.39 13.46
CA ALA A 494 -9.29 22.57 12.72
C ALA A 494 -10.39 23.07 13.66
N SER A 495 -10.70 24.37 13.58
CA SER A 495 -11.69 25.04 14.43
C SER A 495 -13.07 24.41 14.36
N ASP A 496 -13.44 23.92 13.18
CA ASP A 496 -14.82 23.58 12.81
C ASP A 496 -15.31 22.29 13.47
N TRP A 497 -14.37 21.46 13.93
CA TRP A 497 -14.64 20.16 14.53
C TRP A 497 -14.61 20.21 16.07
N SER A 498 -14.40 21.37 16.68
CA SER A 498 -14.16 21.53 18.13
C SER A 498 -15.44 21.64 19.01
N LYS A 499 -16.47 20.82 18.72
CA LYS A 499 -17.76 20.81 19.44
C LYS A 499 -17.87 19.62 20.42
N GLY A 500 -18.57 19.82 21.54
CA GLY A 500 -18.73 18.80 22.59
C GLY A 500 -19.68 17.64 22.25
N GLY A 501 -20.57 17.80 21.26
CA GLY A 501 -21.59 16.80 20.94
C GLY A 501 -22.90 17.00 21.70
N LEU A 502 -24.00 16.51 21.13
CA LEU A 502 -25.30 16.39 21.80
C LEU A 502 -25.56 14.91 22.12
N PHE A 503 -26.40 14.63 23.11
CA PHE A 503 -26.87 13.28 23.35
C PHE A 503 -27.88 12.86 22.27
N THR A 504 -27.63 11.69 21.67
CA THR A 504 -28.61 10.95 20.87
C THR A 504 -29.40 10.03 21.79
N ASP A 505 -30.72 10.12 21.74
CA ASP A 505 -31.61 9.16 22.38
C ASP A 505 -31.70 7.89 21.51
N ILE A 506 -31.30 6.75 22.08
CA ILE A 506 -31.40 5.42 21.46
C ILE A 506 -32.23 4.45 22.31
N SER A 507 -33.06 5.00 23.19
CA SER A 507 -33.92 4.29 24.13
C SER A 507 -34.85 3.29 23.44
N THR A 508 -35.23 2.28 24.20
CA THR A 508 -36.16 1.22 23.80
C THR A 508 -37.37 1.25 24.73
N GLU A 509 -38.29 0.30 24.54
CA GLU A 509 -39.38 0.09 25.49
C GLU A 509 -38.83 -0.34 26.87
N SER A 510 -37.74 -1.11 26.92
CA SER A 510 -37.15 -1.70 28.12
C SER A 510 -36.07 -0.84 28.81
N GLU A 511 -35.39 0.05 28.09
CA GLU A 511 -34.30 0.86 28.62
C GLU A 511 -34.34 2.31 28.14
N ASN A 512 -33.80 3.21 28.96
CA ASN A 512 -33.42 4.55 28.53
C ASN A 512 -31.92 4.56 28.24
N ALA A 513 -31.55 5.03 27.05
CA ALA A 513 -30.16 4.99 26.61
C ALA A 513 -29.80 6.26 25.83
N PHE A 514 -28.74 6.93 26.29
CA PHE A 514 -28.26 8.19 25.72
C PHE A 514 -26.78 8.09 25.40
N VAL A 515 -26.40 8.34 24.15
CA VAL A 515 -25.01 8.26 23.69
C VAL A 515 -24.61 9.57 23.02
N LEU A 516 -23.40 10.06 23.27
CA LEU A 516 -22.89 11.28 22.65
C LEU A 516 -22.76 11.12 21.13
N ASP A 517 -23.18 12.15 20.39
CA ASP A 517 -23.29 12.11 18.93
C ASP A 517 -22.00 12.45 18.17
N ALA A 518 -20.87 11.85 18.59
CA ALA A 518 -19.63 11.91 17.82
C ALA A 518 -19.63 10.90 16.65
N PRO A 519 -19.00 11.20 15.50
CA PRO A 519 -18.38 12.48 15.13
C PRO A 519 -19.35 13.53 14.54
N LYS A 520 -20.66 13.22 14.43
CA LYS A 520 -21.63 14.07 13.71
C LYS A 520 -21.76 15.48 14.28
N ASN A 521 -21.86 15.58 15.61
CA ASN A 521 -22.09 16.84 16.31
C ASN A 521 -21.02 17.17 17.35
N GLY A 522 -19.96 16.36 17.47
CA GLY A 522 -18.84 16.62 18.37
C GLY A 522 -17.71 15.61 18.31
N ILE A 523 -16.72 15.79 19.18
CA ILE A 523 -15.50 14.96 19.25
C ILE A 523 -15.49 13.98 20.43
N VAL A 524 -16.39 14.14 21.39
CA VAL A 524 -16.40 13.32 22.61
C VAL A 524 -17.35 12.14 22.41
N THR A 525 -16.86 10.95 22.74
CA THR A 525 -17.66 9.72 22.81
C THR A 525 -17.96 9.37 24.25
N GLY A 526 -19.08 8.71 24.48
CA GLY A 526 -19.52 8.30 25.80
C GLY A 526 -21.03 8.15 25.84
N GLY A 527 -21.57 7.78 27.00
CA GLY A 527 -23.00 7.66 27.17
C GLY A 527 -23.38 7.07 28.50
N PHE A 528 -24.68 6.93 28.70
CA PHE A 528 -25.22 6.22 29.84
C PHE A 528 -26.50 5.46 29.47
N VAL A 529 -26.75 4.38 30.19
CA VAL A 529 -27.94 3.54 30.04
C VAL A 529 -28.50 3.17 31.41
N TYR A 530 -29.82 3.15 31.52
CA TYR A 530 -30.51 2.69 32.71
C TYR A 530 -31.85 2.04 32.34
N PRO A 531 -32.25 0.97 33.04
CA PRO A 531 -33.51 0.28 32.78
C PRO A 531 -34.72 1.14 33.16
N ARG A 532 -35.92 0.73 32.73
CA ARG A 532 -37.16 1.31 33.25
C ARG A 532 -37.32 0.99 34.74
N LEU A 533 -38.23 1.71 35.39
CA LEU A 533 -38.56 1.50 36.79
C LEU A 533 -38.98 0.05 37.07
N ASP A 534 -38.42 -0.53 38.14
CA ASP A 534 -38.63 -1.90 38.59
C ASP A 534 -38.25 -2.98 37.55
N THR A 535 -37.31 -2.66 36.65
CA THR A 535 -36.75 -3.60 35.68
C THR A 535 -35.22 -3.69 35.77
N GLU A 536 -34.66 -4.71 35.14
CA GLU A 536 -33.22 -4.91 35.00
C GLU A 536 -32.76 -4.53 33.59
N LEU A 537 -31.51 -4.09 33.47
CA LEU A 537 -30.88 -3.82 32.20
C LEU A 537 -30.77 -5.12 31.39
N THR A 538 -31.42 -5.19 30.24
CA THR A 538 -31.37 -6.41 29.43
C THR A 538 -30.04 -6.55 28.73
N ASN A 539 -29.66 -7.81 28.46
CA ASN A 539 -28.46 -8.12 27.67
C ASN A 539 -28.53 -7.47 26.28
N THR A 540 -29.70 -7.51 25.63
CA THR A 540 -29.94 -6.90 24.31
C THR A 540 -29.84 -5.37 24.36
N GLY A 541 -30.42 -4.73 25.37
CA GLY A 541 -30.33 -3.29 25.57
C GLY A 541 -28.89 -2.84 25.78
N PHE A 542 -28.16 -3.50 26.68
CA PHE A 542 -26.75 -3.21 26.92
C PHE A 542 -25.88 -3.44 25.68
N ALA A 543 -26.07 -4.56 24.98
CA ALA A 543 -25.36 -4.88 23.73
C ALA A 543 -25.55 -3.79 22.67
N ARG A 544 -26.79 -3.31 22.48
CA ARG A 544 -27.13 -2.23 21.54
C ARG A 544 -26.41 -0.92 21.84
N VAL A 545 -26.28 -0.55 23.12
CA VAL A 545 -25.57 0.67 23.51
C VAL A 545 -24.07 0.51 23.30
N LEU A 546 -23.51 -0.65 23.63
CA LEU A 546 -22.12 -0.98 23.32
C LEU A 546 -21.85 -0.95 21.82
N ASP A 547 -22.75 -1.51 20.99
CA ASP A 547 -22.67 -1.43 19.51
C ASP A 547 -22.57 0.03 19.06
N SER A 548 -23.53 0.85 19.48
CA SER A 548 -23.54 2.27 19.11
C SER A 548 -22.29 2.99 19.59
N LEU A 549 -21.81 2.73 20.80
CA LEU A 549 -20.63 3.39 21.36
C LEU A 549 -19.36 3.08 20.55
N PHE A 550 -19.08 1.80 20.30
CA PHE A 550 -17.85 1.41 19.61
C PHE A 550 -17.84 1.77 18.12
N VAL A 551 -18.99 1.76 17.45
CA VAL A 551 -19.12 2.33 16.09
C VAL A 551 -18.75 3.82 16.09
N ARG A 552 -19.27 4.59 17.04
CA ARG A 552 -18.99 6.03 17.14
C ARG A 552 -17.53 6.33 17.49
N ILE A 553 -16.89 5.51 18.33
CA ILE A 553 -15.45 5.59 18.63
C ILE A 553 -14.63 5.41 17.34
N ASP A 554 -14.96 4.39 16.54
CA ASP A 554 -14.26 4.11 15.29
C ASP A 554 -14.49 5.23 14.25
N GLU A 555 -15.74 5.64 14.02
CA GLU A 555 -16.08 6.74 13.12
C GLU A 555 -15.40 8.06 13.54
N ARG A 556 -15.36 8.35 14.85
CA ARG A 556 -14.66 9.52 15.38
C ARG A 556 -13.15 9.43 15.14
N ASN A 557 -12.52 8.28 15.38
CA ASN A 557 -11.09 8.10 15.10
C ASN A 557 -10.79 8.30 13.61
N GLN A 558 -11.59 7.74 12.72
CA GLN A 558 -11.42 7.95 11.28
C GLN A 558 -11.55 9.43 10.90
N LYS A 559 -12.52 10.14 11.50
CA LYS A 559 -12.69 11.58 11.28
C LYS A 559 -11.55 12.41 11.87
N LEU A 560 -11.03 12.04 13.04
CA LEU A 560 -9.85 12.66 13.69
C LEU A 560 -8.65 12.61 12.77
N VAL A 561 -8.35 11.43 12.23
CA VAL A 561 -7.24 11.22 11.29
C VAL A 561 -7.44 12.09 10.06
N ALA A 562 -8.61 12.02 9.42
CA ALA A 562 -8.88 12.81 8.20
C ALA A 562 -8.72 14.32 8.42
N VAL A 563 -9.32 14.87 9.48
CA VAL A 563 -9.26 16.32 9.78
C VAL A 563 -7.83 16.75 10.13
N SER A 564 -7.10 15.93 10.88
CA SER A 564 -5.71 16.24 11.26
C SER A 564 -4.78 16.20 10.05
N THR A 565 -4.91 15.19 9.19
CA THR A 565 -4.14 15.07 7.94
C THR A 565 -4.48 16.20 6.96
N ASP A 566 -5.74 16.61 6.85
CA ASP A 566 -6.14 17.75 6.01
C ASP A 566 -5.51 19.06 6.50
N ALA A 567 -5.56 19.31 7.82
CA ALA A 567 -4.95 20.48 8.42
C ALA A 567 -3.43 20.49 8.25
N GLU A 568 -2.78 19.35 8.45
CA GLU A 568 -1.35 19.15 8.24
C GLU A 568 -0.95 19.46 6.78
N ASN A 569 -1.67 18.90 5.81
CA ASN A 569 -1.42 19.13 4.39
C ASN A 569 -1.68 20.58 3.95
N GLN A 570 -2.59 21.28 4.62
CA GLN A 570 -2.95 22.65 4.28
C GLN A 570 -2.04 23.68 4.95
N TYR A 571 -1.67 23.47 6.21
CA TYR A 571 -1.04 24.49 7.05
C TYR A 571 0.34 24.08 7.59
N GLY A 572 0.66 22.78 7.62
CA GLY A 572 1.88 22.26 8.25
C GLY A 572 3.17 22.83 7.68
N ALA A 573 3.21 23.11 6.37
CA ALA A 573 4.39 23.67 5.71
C ALA A 573 4.64 25.16 6.01
N LEU A 574 3.61 25.93 6.43
CA LEU A 574 3.69 27.40 6.51
C LEU A 574 4.79 27.87 7.47
N ARG A 575 4.89 27.24 8.64
CA ARG A 575 5.91 27.52 9.67
C ARG A 575 6.88 26.35 9.82
N ALA A 576 7.10 25.60 8.74
CA ALA A 576 8.04 24.49 8.73
C ALA A 576 9.49 24.98 8.84
N ILE A 577 10.30 24.18 9.53
CA ILE A 577 11.74 24.39 9.74
C ILE A 577 12.48 23.22 9.08
N PRO A 578 13.44 23.46 8.17
CA PRO A 578 14.19 22.38 7.52
C PRO A 578 14.92 21.48 8.52
N THR A 579 15.05 20.20 8.20
CA THR A 579 15.91 19.29 8.99
C THR A 579 17.39 19.68 8.84
N GLN A 580 18.22 19.30 9.81
CA GLN A 580 19.66 19.59 9.77
C GLN A 580 20.33 18.96 8.53
N GLU A 581 19.87 17.80 8.10
CA GLU A 581 20.39 17.14 6.90
C GLU A 581 20.06 17.94 5.63
N MET A 582 18.88 18.55 5.56
CA MET A 582 18.52 19.42 4.43
C MET A 582 19.33 20.72 4.42
N VAL A 583 19.61 21.30 5.59
CA VAL A 583 20.50 22.46 5.72
C VAL A 583 21.89 22.12 5.16
N ASN A 584 22.43 20.95 5.51
CA ASN A 584 23.74 20.52 5.01
C ASN A 584 23.69 20.24 3.49
N THR A 585 22.69 19.51 3.03
CA THR A 585 22.53 19.11 1.61
C THR A 585 22.40 20.33 0.69
N THR A 586 21.63 21.34 1.10
CA THR A 586 21.48 22.58 0.30
C THR A 586 22.75 23.41 0.31
N LYS A 587 23.41 23.56 1.46
CA LYS A 587 24.71 24.22 1.57
C LYS A 587 25.76 23.59 0.66
N ASP A 588 25.88 22.25 0.68
CA ASP A 588 26.84 21.51 -0.15
C ASP A 588 26.54 21.67 -1.66
N ALA A 589 25.27 21.84 -2.02
CA ALA A 589 24.84 22.08 -3.39
C ALA A 589 24.89 23.57 -3.81
N GLY A 590 25.29 24.48 -2.93
CA GLY A 590 25.28 25.92 -3.20
C GLY A 590 23.89 26.53 -3.33
N VAL A 591 22.87 25.88 -2.77
CA VAL A 591 21.48 26.34 -2.75
C VAL A 591 21.20 27.02 -1.40
N PRO A 592 20.71 28.27 -1.36
CA PRO A 592 20.32 28.90 -0.10
C PRO A 592 19.23 28.10 0.63
N VAL A 593 19.36 27.93 1.95
CA VAL A 593 18.37 27.17 2.74
C VAL A 593 17.01 27.89 2.71
N GLU A 594 17.05 29.23 2.69
CA GLU A 594 15.88 30.10 2.68
C GLU A 594 15.10 30.03 1.36
N SER A 595 15.72 29.51 0.28
CA SER A 595 15.05 29.33 -1.01
C SER A 595 14.28 28.03 -1.11
N ILE A 596 14.38 27.11 -0.13
CA ILE A 596 13.55 25.90 -0.09
C ILE A 596 12.08 26.30 -0.04
N GLU A 597 11.31 25.92 -1.04
CA GLU A 597 9.88 26.21 -1.10
C GLU A 597 9.11 25.35 -0.10
N LYS A 598 8.37 26.02 0.78
CA LYS A 598 7.39 25.41 1.69
C LYS A 598 6.15 24.94 0.91
N ASN A 599 6.22 23.76 0.29
CA ASN A 599 5.14 23.17 -0.50
C ASN A 599 4.21 22.30 0.36
N ASN A 600 4.72 21.23 0.95
CA ASN A 600 3.97 20.33 1.84
C ASN A 600 4.89 19.84 2.97
N ILE A 601 4.34 19.56 4.15
CA ILE A 601 5.11 19.08 5.30
C ILE A 601 5.63 17.65 5.12
N ASN A 602 5.03 16.89 4.21
CA ASN A 602 5.38 15.53 3.85
C ASN A 602 6.30 15.46 2.61
N ASP A 603 6.79 16.61 2.12
CA ASP A 603 7.75 16.65 1.01
C ASP A 603 8.98 15.76 1.33
N LEU A 604 9.40 14.95 0.35
CA LEU A 604 10.53 14.02 0.47
C LEU A 604 11.76 14.42 -0.35
N TYR A 605 12.94 14.17 0.23
CA TYR A 605 14.22 14.18 -0.48
C TYR A 605 14.87 12.80 -0.43
N PHE A 606 15.25 12.28 -1.59
CA PHE A 606 15.86 10.97 -1.72
C PHE A 606 17.39 11.09 -1.87
N LYS A 607 18.11 10.42 -0.97
CA LYS A 607 19.57 10.35 -0.96
C LYS A 607 20.03 8.91 -0.94
N GLU A 608 20.82 8.51 -1.94
CA GLU A 608 21.42 7.19 -1.98
C GLU A 608 22.50 7.04 -0.91
N MET A 609 22.43 5.95 -0.14
CA MET A 609 23.34 5.65 0.96
C MET A 609 23.65 4.15 1.01
N LEU A 610 24.88 3.82 1.41
CA LEU A 610 25.27 2.44 1.73
C LEU A 610 25.22 2.25 3.23
N ILE A 611 24.33 1.38 3.70
CA ILE A 611 24.03 1.16 5.13
C ILE A 611 24.57 -0.19 5.58
N SER A 612 25.13 -0.27 6.79
CA SER A 612 25.62 -1.54 7.31
C SER A 612 24.47 -2.47 7.73
N PRO A 613 24.59 -3.81 7.60
CA PRO A 613 23.58 -4.74 8.09
C PRO A 613 23.29 -4.62 9.59
N MET A 614 24.28 -4.22 10.39
CA MET A 614 24.11 -4.05 11.84
C MET A 614 23.11 -2.94 12.16
N GLU A 615 23.15 -1.82 11.44
CA GLU A 615 22.18 -0.72 11.60
C GLU A 615 20.76 -1.11 11.17
N LEU A 616 20.63 -2.09 10.27
CA LEU A 616 19.33 -2.56 9.78
C LEU A 616 18.77 -3.74 10.58
N SER A 617 19.62 -4.42 11.36
CA SER A 617 19.30 -5.68 12.06
C SER A 617 18.17 -5.56 13.09
N THR A 618 17.87 -4.35 13.55
CA THR A 618 16.80 -4.07 14.52
C THR A 618 15.42 -3.95 13.88
N TYR A 619 15.33 -3.89 12.56
CA TYR A 619 14.08 -3.63 11.84
C TYR A 619 13.54 -4.87 11.14
N ASP A 620 12.22 -4.89 10.95
CA ASP A 620 11.56 -5.97 10.24
C ASP A 620 11.90 -5.92 8.75
N GLU A 621 12.64 -6.93 8.28
CA GLU A 621 12.94 -7.12 6.87
C GLU A 621 11.85 -7.94 6.17
N GLY A 622 11.40 -7.47 5.01
CA GLY A 622 10.34 -8.16 4.27
C GLY A 622 10.18 -7.66 2.84
N TYR A 623 9.05 -8.05 2.26
CA TYR A 623 8.65 -7.65 0.92
C TYR A 623 7.31 -6.92 0.94
N LEU A 624 7.20 -5.87 0.13
CA LEU A 624 6.01 -5.05 0.01
C LEU A 624 5.27 -5.33 -1.31
N PHE A 625 3.99 -5.71 -1.22
CA PHE A 625 3.16 -6.06 -2.38
C PHE A 625 1.84 -5.30 -2.36
N ASP A 626 1.33 -4.88 -3.51
CA ASP A 626 -0.09 -4.58 -3.62
C ASP A 626 -0.93 -5.87 -3.69
N ALA A 627 -2.25 -5.74 -3.61
CA ALA A 627 -3.16 -6.89 -3.58
C ALA A 627 -3.03 -7.80 -4.81
N VAL A 628 -2.76 -7.23 -5.99
CA VAL A 628 -2.64 -7.97 -7.25
C VAL A 628 -1.30 -8.67 -7.30
N GLU A 629 -0.22 -7.98 -6.92
CA GLU A 629 1.12 -8.55 -6.83
C GLU A 629 1.17 -9.72 -5.84
N LEU A 630 0.58 -9.58 -4.65
CA LEU A 630 0.54 -10.65 -3.65
C LEU A 630 -0.26 -11.86 -4.13
N LYS A 631 -1.40 -11.64 -4.78
CA LYS A 631 -2.18 -12.74 -5.38
C LYS A 631 -1.37 -13.50 -6.43
N ASN A 632 -0.71 -12.78 -7.34
CA ASN A 632 0.12 -13.39 -8.38
C ASN A 632 1.32 -14.14 -7.78
N LEU A 633 1.89 -13.63 -6.70
CA LEU A 633 2.97 -14.28 -5.95
C LEU A 633 2.51 -15.62 -5.37
N LEU A 634 1.36 -15.65 -4.66
CA LEU A 634 0.79 -16.87 -4.08
C LEU A 634 0.45 -17.93 -5.14
N GLU A 635 -0.15 -17.51 -6.26
CA GLU A 635 -0.40 -18.41 -7.40
C GLU A 635 0.91 -18.96 -7.99
N GLY A 636 1.96 -18.12 -8.05
CA GLY A 636 3.29 -18.50 -8.47
C GLY A 636 3.96 -19.52 -7.54
N TYR A 637 3.82 -19.36 -6.22
CA TYR A 637 4.26 -20.34 -5.23
C TYR A 637 3.57 -21.69 -5.42
N ARG A 638 2.23 -21.71 -5.55
CA ARG A 638 1.47 -22.95 -5.82
C ARG A 638 1.94 -23.65 -7.09
N ALA A 639 2.29 -22.89 -8.13
CA ALA A 639 2.79 -23.46 -9.38
C ALA A 639 4.18 -24.09 -9.25
N LEU A 640 5.04 -23.55 -8.37
CA LEU A 640 6.37 -24.10 -8.09
C LEU A 640 6.32 -25.28 -7.11
N MET A 641 5.41 -25.22 -6.13
CA MET A 641 5.33 -26.12 -4.98
C MET A 641 4.00 -26.90 -4.97
N PRO A 642 3.90 -28.01 -5.72
CA PRO A 642 2.73 -28.87 -5.67
C PRO A 642 2.51 -29.45 -4.27
N TYR A 643 1.25 -29.50 -3.85
CA TYR A 643 0.85 -30.05 -2.56
C TYR A 643 0.91 -31.57 -2.56
N PHE A 644 1.58 -32.16 -1.58
CA PHE A 644 1.67 -33.60 -1.39
C PHE A 644 1.15 -33.96 0.02
N HIS A 645 0.16 -34.85 0.11
CA HIS A 645 -0.49 -35.23 1.37
C HIS A 645 0.35 -36.17 2.27
N ALA A 646 1.51 -36.64 1.82
CA ALA A 646 2.25 -37.73 2.48
C ALA A 646 3.33 -37.20 3.45
N ASP A 647 3.47 -37.88 4.60
CA ASP A 647 4.50 -37.62 5.60
C ASP A 647 5.92 -37.83 5.08
N SER A 648 6.08 -38.56 3.98
CA SER A 648 7.31 -38.56 3.18
C SER A 648 7.02 -38.56 1.68
N LEU A 649 7.80 -37.80 0.91
CA LEU A 649 7.68 -37.74 -0.54
C LEU A 649 8.18 -39.04 -1.12
N SER A 650 7.42 -39.73 -1.97
CA SER A 650 7.86 -40.93 -2.69
C SER A 650 8.90 -40.60 -3.77
N ASN A 651 9.61 -41.62 -4.29
CA ASN A 651 10.55 -41.41 -5.40
C ASN A 651 9.85 -40.84 -6.66
N GLN A 652 8.58 -41.18 -6.87
CA GLN A 652 7.77 -40.64 -7.96
C GLN A 652 7.45 -39.16 -7.71
N GLN A 653 7.05 -38.78 -6.49
CA GLN A 653 6.77 -37.39 -6.15
C GLN A 653 8.02 -36.51 -6.24
N LEU A 654 9.18 -37.00 -5.79
CA LEU A 654 10.46 -36.31 -5.98
C LEU A 654 10.82 -36.13 -7.46
N PHE A 655 10.55 -37.14 -8.29
CA PHE A 655 10.74 -37.05 -9.73
C PHE A 655 9.81 -35.99 -10.36
N GLU A 656 8.53 -35.97 -9.98
CA GLU A 656 7.54 -35.00 -10.45
C GLU A 656 7.93 -33.57 -10.02
N LEU A 657 8.37 -33.38 -8.78
CA LEU A 657 8.83 -32.10 -8.26
C LEU A 657 10.07 -31.59 -9.03
N ARG A 658 11.06 -32.46 -9.22
CA ARG A 658 12.25 -32.15 -10.03
C ARG A 658 11.87 -31.78 -11.46
N ARG A 659 10.94 -32.52 -12.07
CA ARG A 659 10.42 -32.23 -13.41
C ARG A 659 9.73 -30.87 -13.44
N ASN A 660 8.94 -30.53 -12.42
CA ASN A 660 8.27 -29.24 -12.32
C ASN A 660 9.29 -28.09 -12.27
N PHE A 661 10.28 -28.13 -11.37
CA PHE A 661 11.32 -27.10 -11.29
C PHE A 661 12.12 -26.95 -12.60
N LYS A 662 12.36 -28.05 -13.30
CA LYS A 662 13.00 -28.01 -14.63
C LYS A 662 12.09 -27.29 -15.66
N LEU A 663 10.80 -27.62 -15.70
CA LEU A 663 9.84 -26.96 -16.59
C LEU A 663 9.72 -25.46 -16.29
N GLN A 664 9.71 -25.07 -15.01
CA GLN A 664 9.71 -23.66 -14.61
C GLN A 664 11.01 -22.96 -15.02
N SER A 665 12.16 -23.62 -14.88
CA SER A 665 13.46 -23.09 -15.35
C SER A 665 13.47 -22.86 -16.87
N ASP A 666 12.95 -23.82 -17.63
CA ASP A 666 12.85 -23.74 -19.09
C ASP A 666 11.86 -22.64 -19.53
N LEU A 667 10.76 -22.47 -18.79
CA LEU A 667 9.80 -21.38 -19.00
C LEU A 667 10.47 -20.01 -18.77
N VAL A 668 11.16 -19.84 -17.64
CA VAL A 668 11.89 -18.60 -17.33
C VAL A 668 12.91 -18.26 -18.41
N ASN A 669 13.72 -19.23 -18.84
CA ASN A 669 14.71 -19.02 -19.91
C ASN A 669 14.06 -18.59 -21.23
N ARG A 670 12.91 -19.18 -21.57
CA ARG A 670 12.15 -18.84 -22.77
C ARG A 670 11.61 -17.42 -22.70
N LEU A 671 10.95 -17.06 -21.60
CA LEU A 671 10.38 -15.73 -21.38
C LEU A 671 11.45 -14.66 -21.26
N SER A 672 12.64 -15.02 -20.75
CA SER A 672 13.79 -14.12 -20.64
C SER A 672 14.58 -13.95 -21.95
N TYR A 673 14.27 -14.72 -23.00
CA TYR A 673 15.05 -14.80 -24.23
C TYR A 673 16.55 -15.07 -24.01
N ARG A 674 16.95 -15.64 -22.87
CA ARG A 674 18.34 -15.96 -22.52
C ARG A 674 18.38 -17.10 -21.51
N THR A 675 19.52 -17.77 -21.41
CA THR A 675 19.72 -18.82 -20.41
C THR A 675 20.15 -18.20 -19.08
N VAL A 676 19.20 -17.96 -18.17
CA VAL A 676 19.46 -17.55 -16.77
C VAL A 676 19.53 -18.74 -15.82
N LEU A 677 18.74 -19.78 -16.06
CA LEU A 677 18.66 -20.98 -15.22
C LEU A 677 19.19 -22.21 -15.96
N LYS A 678 19.89 -23.08 -15.21
CA LYS A 678 20.38 -24.38 -15.67
C LYS A 678 19.96 -25.45 -14.67
N ASN A 679 20.07 -26.74 -15.02
CA ASN A 679 19.80 -27.84 -14.07
C ASN A 679 20.66 -27.79 -12.79
N LYS A 680 21.81 -27.09 -12.82
CA LYS A 680 22.70 -26.89 -11.67
C LYS A 680 22.38 -25.59 -10.90
N SER A 681 21.39 -24.81 -11.30
CA SER A 681 20.94 -23.65 -10.55
C SER A 681 20.34 -24.10 -9.22
N SER A 682 20.53 -23.27 -8.19
CA SER A 682 19.90 -23.50 -6.88
C SER A 682 18.39 -23.36 -7.00
N ILE A 683 17.66 -23.98 -6.08
CA ILE A 683 16.20 -23.87 -6.03
C ILE A 683 15.81 -22.40 -5.80
N SER A 684 16.49 -21.69 -4.90
CA SER A 684 16.26 -20.27 -4.62
C SER A 684 16.42 -19.39 -5.88
N SER A 685 17.36 -19.68 -6.78
CA SER A 685 17.44 -18.98 -8.07
C SER A 685 16.18 -19.19 -8.93
N VAL A 686 15.57 -20.38 -8.90
CA VAL A 686 14.32 -20.62 -9.64
C VAL A 686 13.19 -19.77 -9.08
N PHE A 687 13.06 -19.70 -7.75
CA PHE A 687 12.10 -18.80 -7.08
C PHE A 687 12.33 -17.34 -7.48
N TYR A 688 13.57 -16.86 -7.36
CA TYR A 688 13.94 -15.48 -7.66
C TYR A 688 13.60 -15.07 -9.11
N HIS A 689 13.99 -15.86 -10.11
CA HIS A 689 13.72 -15.51 -11.50
C HIS A 689 12.26 -15.78 -11.92
N ARG A 690 11.51 -16.60 -11.18
CA ARG A 690 10.11 -16.90 -11.50
C ARG A 690 9.12 -15.96 -10.82
N LEU A 691 9.45 -15.48 -9.61
CA LEU A 691 8.56 -14.77 -8.69
C LEU A 691 9.09 -13.40 -8.24
N SER A 692 10.32 -13.01 -8.63
CA SER A 692 11.06 -11.86 -8.10
C SER A 692 11.50 -11.98 -6.64
N VAL A 693 11.10 -13.04 -5.94
CA VAL A 693 11.35 -13.24 -4.51
C VAL A 693 12.17 -14.52 -4.35
N PRO A 694 13.37 -14.47 -3.74
CA PRO A 694 14.14 -15.67 -3.45
C PRO A 694 13.44 -16.51 -2.36
N SER A 695 13.86 -17.78 -2.26
CA SER A 695 13.43 -18.62 -1.14
C SER A 695 14.00 -18.09 0.17
N SER A 696 13.20 -18.12 1.24
CA SER A 696 13.70 -17.76 2.58
C SER A 696 14.51 -18.90 3.21
N ASP A 697 14.26 -20.15 2.80
CA ASP A 697 15.00 -21.31 3.31
C ASP A 697 16.46 -21.32 2.80
N VAL A 698 17.41 -21.37 3.74
CA VAL A 698 18.85 -21.34 3.45
C VAL A 698 19.29 -22.57 2.64
N LEU A 699 18.66 -23.74 2.83
CA LEU A 699 18.98 -24.94 2.06
C LEU A 699 18.72 -24.74 0.57
N ASN A 700 17.71 -23.95 0.20
CA ASN A 700 17.41 -23.66 -1.21
C ASN A 700 18.46 -22.82 -1.92
N ASN A 701 19.38 -22.18 -1.18
CA ASN A 701 20.55 -21.53 -1.77
C ASN A 701 21.63 -22.54 -2.19
N ILE A 702 21.64 -23.73 -1.58
CA ILE A 702 22.65 -24.77 -1.77
C ILE A 702 22.11 -25.92 -2.65
N VAL A 703 20.89 -26.37 -2.38
CA VAL A 703 20.24 -27.47 -3.10
C VAL A 703 19.89 -27.00 -4.51
N ARG A 704 20.28 -27.81 -5.51
CA ARG A 704 20.04 -27.52 -6.92
C ARG A 704 18.90 -28.35 -7.47
N VAL A 705 18.30 -27.89 -8.57
CA VAL A 705 17.21 -28.63 -9.25
C VAL A 705 17.57 -30.08 -9.54
N LYS A 706 18.80 -30.36 -9.97
CA LYS A 706 19.26 -31.73 -10.23
C LYS A 706 19.41 -32.61 -8.98
N ASP A 707 19.53 -32.00 -7.79
CA ASP A 707 19.80 -32.70 -6.53
C ASP A 707 18.48 -33.16 -5.86
N ILE A 708 17.30 -32.82 -6.41
CA ILE A 708 16.00 -33.33 -5.96
C ILE A 708 15.90 -34.83 -6.34
N THR A 709 16.48 -35.67 -5.50
CA THR A 709 16.57 -37.13 -5.59
C THR A 709 16.61 -37.68 -4.19
N ARG A 710 16.07 -38.89 -3.96
CA ARG A 710 15.99 -39.50 -2.63
C ARG A 710 17.28 -39.36 -1.83
N LYS A 711 18.38 -39.91 -2.36
CA LYS A 711 19.70 -39.90 -1.71
C LYS A 711 20.12 -38.50 -1.25
N LYS A 712 19.98 -37.49 -2.11
CA LYS A 712 20.42 -36.12 -1.81
C LYS A 712 19.47 -35.38 -0.89
N CYS A 713 18.16 -35.61 -1.01
CA CYS A 713 17.17 -35.08 -0.08
C CYS A 713 17.37 -35.63 1.33
N ASP A 714 17.67 -36.93 1.45
CA ASP A 714 17.95 -37.58 2.74
C ASP A 714 19.24 -37.04 3.37
N GLU A 715 20.32 -36.92 2.57
CA GLU A 715 21.61 -36.34 3.00
C GLU A 715 21.48 -34.89 3.50
N SER A 716 20.61 -34.09 2.89
CA SER A 716 20.44 -32.65 3.20
C SER A 716 19.26 -32.34 4.13
N LYS A 717 18.42 -33.33 4.44
CA LYS A 717 17.10 -33.16 5.09
C LYS A 717 16.17 -32.16 4.39
N TRP A 718 16.37 -31.94 3.08
CA TRP A 718 15.64 -30.93 2.31
C TRP A 718 14.12 -31.17 2.24
N GLU A 719 13.68 -32.42 2.36
CA GLU A 719 12.26 -32.74 2.34
C GLU A 719 11.48 -32.13 3.52
N ALA A 720 12.11 -32.02 4.68
CA ALA A 720 11.51 -31.37 5.85
C ALA A 720 11.34 -29.87 5.60
N ALA A 721 12.39 -29.22 5.07
CA ALA A 721 12.34 -27.82 4.64
C ALA A 721 11.24 -27.56 3.61
N TYR A 722 11.11 -28.42 2.59
CA TYR A 722 10.03 -28.29 1.59
C TYR A 722 8.63 -28.29 2.22
N LYS A 723 8.39 -29.13 3.23
CA LYS A 723 7.10 -29.17 3.95
C LYS A 723 6.88 -27.91 4.78
N GLU A 724 7.89 -27.47 5.52
CA GLU A 724 7.80 -26.22 6.30
C GLU A 724 7.52 -25.00 5.41
N MET A 725 8.14 -24.94 4.23
CA MET A 725 7.83 -23.93 3.22
C MET A 725 6.37 -23.99 2.74
N LEU A 726 5.83 -25.20 2.58
CA LEU A 726 4.44 -25.41 2.15
C LEU A 726 3.46 -24.98 3.24
N ASP A 727 3.76 -25.29 4.50
CA ASP A 727 2.96 -24.85 5.66
C ASP A 727 2.96 -23.32 5.77
N ARG A 728 4.13 -22.68 5.58
CA ARG A 728 4.23 -21.21 5.50
C ARG A 728 3.41 -20.63 4.35
N LEU A 729 3.39 -21.28 3.17
CA LEU A 729 2.53 -20.87 2.06
C LEU A 729 1.04 -20.93 2.45
N VAL A 730 0.60 -22.05 3.05
CA VAL A 730 -0.80 -22.24 3.45
C VAL A 730 -1.22 -21.21 4.51
N ASP A 731 -0.36 -20.94 5.49
CA ASP A 731 -0.59 -19.90 6.50
C ASP A 731 -0.68 -18.51 5.87
N LEU A 732 0.27 -18.15 4.99
CA LEU A 732 0.30 -16.86 4.29
C LEU A 732 -0.99 -16.64 3.48
N GLU A 733 -1.47 -17.68 2.78
CA GLU A 733 -2.74 -17.63 2.05
C GLU A 733 -3.96 -17.47 2.96
N SER A 734 -3.97 -18.17 4.09
CA SER A 734 -5.03 -18.08 5.09
C SER A 734 -5.11 -16.67 5.69
N ARG A 735 -3.98 -16.09 6.07
CA ARG A 735 -3.89 -14.71 6.59
C ARG A 735 -4.25 -13.68 5.53
N PHE A 736 -3.89 -13.89 4.26
CA PHE A 736 -4.30 -13.01 3.17
C PHE A 736 -5.81 -13.02 2.97
N LYS A 737 -6.43 -14.20 2.87
CA LYS A 737 -7.88 -14.36 2.69
C LYS A 737 -8.70 -13.82 3.87
N SER A 738 -8.21 -14.00 5.08
CA SER A 738 -8.87 -13.50 6.31
C SER A 738 -8.61 -12.01 6.57
N GLY A 739 -7.74 -11.36 5.78
CA GLY A 739 -7.38 -9.95 5.96
C GLY A 739 -6.59 -9.69 7.24
N ARG A 740 -5.82 -10.69 7.72
CA ARG A 740 -4.99 -10.63 8.93
C ARG A 740 -3.52 -10.30 8.66
N LEU A 741 -3.12 -10.15 7.39
CA LEU A 741 -1.76 -9.73 7.05
C LEU A 741 -1.50 -8.28 7.44
N ARG A 742 -0.26 -8.00 7.87
CA ARG A 742 0.19 -6.64 8.18
C ARG A 742 0.10 -5.79 6.92
N THR A 743 -0.57 -4.65 7.04
CA THR A 743 -0.69 -3.67 5.96
C THR A 743 0.07 -2.40 6.28
N VAL A 744 0.55 -1.73 5.23
CA VAL A 744 1.26 -0.46 5.30
C VAL A 744 0.63 0.49 4.28
N LEU A 745 0.36 1.73 4.68
CA LEU A 745 -0.12 2.76 3.76
C LEU A 745 1.09 3.47 3.13
N VAL A 746 1.09 3.57 1.81
CA VAL A 746 2.08 4.35 1.06
C VAL A 746 1.31 5.32 0.17
N ALA A 747 1.40 6.62 0.49
CA ALA A 747 0.73 7.68 -0.26
C ALA A 747 -0.78 7.41 -0.47
N GLY A 748 -1.47 6.99 0.60
CA GLY A 748 -2.91 6.67 0.59
C GLY A 748 -3.29 5.30 0.01
N LYS A 749 -2.35 4.55 -0.58
CA LYS A 749 -2.60 3.19 -1.08
C LYS A 749 -2.14 2.13 -0.08
N THR A 750 -2.99 1.12 0.15
CA THR A 750 -2.67 -0.02 1.02
C THR A 750 -1.77 -1.04 0.31
N TYR A 751 -0.70 -1.42 1.00
CA TYR A 751 0.22 -2.50 0.63
C TYR A 751 0.26 -3.55 1.74
N TYR A 752 0.65 -4.77 1.39
CA TYR A 752 0.87 -5.90 2.28
C TYR A 752 2.36 -6.07 2.53
N PHE A 753 2.76 -6.09 3.80
CA PHE A 753 4.12 -6.39 4.21
C PHE A 753 4.22 -7.86 4.62
N VAL A 754 5.10 -8.60 3.94
CA VAL A 754 5.37 -10.02 4.22
C VAL A 754 6.82 -10.15 4.69
N PRO A 755 7.07 -10.49 5.97
CA PRO A 755 8.44 -10.71 6.46
C PRO A 755 9.18 -11.78 5.67
N ILE A 756 10.50 -11.64 5.48
CA ILE A 756 11.30 -12.59 4.68
C ILE A 756 11.13 -14.02 5.19
N LYS A 757 11.16 -14.22 6.51
CA LYS A 757 11.04 -15.54 7.15
C LYS A 757 9.69 -16.23 6.94
N GLU A 758 8.66 -15.50 6.54
CA GLU A 758 7.31 -16.03 6.30
C GLU A 758 7.10 -16.43 4.84
N VAL A 759 8.00 -16.03 3.95
CA VAL A 759 7.99 -16.44 2.56
C VAL A 759 8.47 -17.90 2.45
N PRO A 760 7.89 -18.74 1.56
CA PRO A 760 8.43 -20.06 1.26
C PRO A 760 9.90 -20.04 0.85
#